data_AF-A0A4S9KFX9-F1
#
_entry.id   AF-A0A4S9KFX9-F1
#
_cell.length_a   1.000
_cell.length_b   1.000
_cell.length_c   1.000
_cell.angle_alpha   90.00
_cell.angle_beta   90.00
_cell.angle_gamma   90.00
#
_symmetry.space_group_name_H-M   'P 1'
#
loop_
_entity.id
_entity.type
_entity.pdbx_description
1 polymer ?
#
loop_
_entity_poly.entity_id
_entity_poly.type
_entity_poly.pdbx_seq_one_letter_code
_entity_poly.pdbx_strand_id
1 'polypeptide(L)'
;MRVYGVARAQSSALRSLEVASRNACRRNYSVSRWASPALLRSQNAAITERTSAWQPRRLQSGTAAAVLDHAMQDPSSLSQTDIVNNLNPKEAARLDKLRNIGIAAHIDSGKTTATERVLYYTGRIKSIHEVRGKDSVGAKMDSMDLEREKGITIQSAATFCDWVKVDREKGTEEKYHINLIDTPGHIDFTIEVERALRVLDGAVMILCAVSGVQSQTQTVDRQMRRYNVPRISFINKMDRMGANPFRVCDMINKKLRIPAAMIQVPIGAEDEFKGVVDIVRMKAIYNQGDKGEIIVESDEIPAEVEQVAEERRKMLVETLADVDDEIAEMFLDEQEPTIPQIKAAIRRATISLKFSPVMMGSALADKSVQPMLDAVCDYLPNPSEVENIALDKKRKEAPVKMVSYQELPFVGLAFKLEESNFGQLTYIRVYQGTIKKGQVVYNARNDKKVKIPRIVRMHSNEMEEVNEIHAGEICAVFGVDCASGDTFTDGTLGYTMTSMFVPDAVISLSIKPKQTKDTPNFSKAMSRFQREDPTFRVHVDTESQETIISGMGELHLDIYVERMRREYNVDCIVGQPQVAYRETIQSKIPFDHILKKQTGGAGDYARVVGWMEPTGQISDNHFEQQITGGTISEKYLLACEKGFYASCEKGPLLGHRVLGASMVINDGATHMTDSSEMSFRNATQQAFRKAFLAAQPQVLEPLMKTTITAPNEFQGNIVGLLNKRNAVISDTEIGPDDFTLYADCSLNSMFGFSTQLRAATQGKGEFSMEFSHYSPAPMQLQKELIAKHEKYQAERNKK
;
A
#
# COMPACT_ATOMS: atom_id res chain seq x y z
N MET A 1 15.41 62.25 20.19
CA MET A 1 15.56 63.58 19.53
C MET A 1 14.48 63.69 18.44
N ARG A 2 14.11 64.92 18.06
CA ARG A 2 13.03 65.36 17.11
C ARG A 2 12.53 64.41 15.99
N VAL A 3 11.30 64.54 15.43
CA VAL A 3 9.99 65.12 15.87
C VAL A 3 8.89 64.87 14.79
N TYR A 4 7.60 64.85 15.17
CA TYR A 4 6.36 64.97 14.34
C TYR A 4 6.08 63.97 13.18
N GLY A 5 4.83 63.81 12.73
CA GLY A 5 3.56 64.32 13.28
C GLY A 5 2.30 64.01 12.43
N VAL A 6 1.20 63.69 13.12
CA VAL A 6 -0.11 63.20 12.61
C VAL A 6 -1.03 64.30 12.05
N ALA A 7 -1.70 64.05 10.91
CA ALA A 7 -3.11 64.45 10.61
C ALA A 7 -3.59 63.67 9.35
N ARG A 8 -4.76 63.02 9.23
CA ARG A 8 -6.19 63.35 9.47
C ARG A 8 -6.81 64.42 8.54
N ALA A 9 -7.64 63.96 7.58
CA ALA A 9 -8.95 64.54 7.25
C ALA A 9 -9.80 63.56 6.40
N GLN A 10 -11.12 63.63 6.50
CA GLN A 10 -12.09 63.00 5.59
C GLN A 10 -12.93 64.11 4.94
N SER A 11 -13.39 63.93 3.70
CA SER A 11 -14.65 64.53 3.24
C SER A 11 -15.22 63.83 2.00
N SER A 12 -16.54 63.85 1.91
CA SER A 12 -17.39 63.26 0.87
C SER A 12 -17.74 64.24 -0.25
N ALA A 13 -18.06 63.75 -1.44
CA ALA A 13 -19.06 64.35 -2.33
C ALA A 13 -19.67 63.32 -3.30
N LEU A 14 -20.83 63.63 -3.87
CA LEU A 14 -21.63 62.81 -4.80
C LEU A 14 -22.16 63.69 -5.93
N ARG A 15 -22.39 63.09 -7.12
CA ARG A 15 -23.20 63.63 -8.25
C ARG A 15 -22.60 64.87 -8.97
N SER A 16 -22.93 65.22 -10.23
CA SER A 16 -23.62 64.52 -11.35
C SER A 16 -23.59 65.38 -12.64
N LEU A 17 -23.79 64.77 -13.83
CA LEU A 17 -24.15 65.42 -15.13
C LEU A 17 -23.01 66.32 -15.74
N GLU A 18 -22.93 66.69 -17.03
CA GLU A 18 -23.75 66.45 -18.24
C GLU A 18 -23.00 66.71 -19.59
N VAL A 19 -23.66 66.44 -20.73
CA VAL A 19 -23.54 67.10 -22.08
C VAL A 19 -22.20 67.11 -22.89
N ALA A 20 -22.15 66.18 -23.86
CA ALA A 20 -22.03 66.34 -25.32
C ALA A 20 -20.82 67.01 -26.07
N SER A 21 -20.21 66.16 -26.92
CA SER A 21 -19.95 66.37 -28.37
C SER A 21 -18.79 67.26 -28.89
N ARG A 22 -17.97 66.67 -29.80
CA ARG A 22 -17.92 67.03 -31.24
C ARG A 22 -16.80 66.28 -32.01
N ASN A 23 -17.18 65.44 -32.98
CA ASN A 23 -16.94 65.68 -34.42
C ASN A 23 -17.33 64.46 -35.29
N ALA A 24 -17.80 64.73 -36.51
CA ALA A 24 -18.14 63.71 -37.51
C ALA A 24 -18.10 64.28 -38.94
N CYS A 25 -17.73 63.45 -39.92
CA CYS A 25 -17.93 63.65 -41.36
C CYS A 25 -18.11 62.24 -41.98
N ARG A 26 -19.27 61.90 -42.59
CA ARG A 26 -19.63 62.07 -44.02
C ARG A 26 -18.73 61.25 -44.96
N ARG A 27 -19.18 60.40 -45.90
CA ARG A 27 -20.47 60.04 -46.58
C ARG A 27 -20.42 58.51 -46.88
N ASN A 28 -21.41 57.71 -47.35
CA ASN A 28 -22.87 57.69 -47.63
C ASN A 28 -23.24 56.18 -47.93
N TYR A 29 -24.47 55.67 -48.11
CA TYR A 29 -25.84 56.22 -48.15
C TYR A 29 -26.94 55.16 -47.79
N SER A 30 -28.20 55.62 -47.89
CA SER A 30 -29.55 55.00 -48.00
C SER A 30 -29.75 53.69 -48.84
N VAL A 31 -30.90 52.98 -48.85
CA VAL A 31 -32.34 53.36 -48.62
C VAL A 31 -33.16 52.26 -47.88
N SER A 32 -34.22 52.71 -47.20
CA SER A 32 -35.41 52.09 -46.56
C SER A 32 -36.23 51.03 -47.37
N ARG A 33 -37.31 50.33 -46.91
CA ARG A 33 -38.18 50.37 -45.69
C ARG A 33 -39.22 49.21 -45.65
N TRP A 34 -39.98 49.11 -44.54
CA TRP A 34 -41.37 48.57 -44.38
C TRP A 34 -41.61 47.04 -44.23
N ALA A 35 -42.83 46.68 -43.76
CA ALA A 35 -43.16 45.39 -43.16
C ALA A 35 -44.66 45.00 -43.25
N SER A 36 -44.93 43.68 -43.32
CA SER A 36 -46.23 42.97 -43.10
C SER A 36 -47.37 43.24 -44.11
N PRO A 37 -48.43 42.39 -44.23
CA PRO A 37 -48.75 41.17 -43.45
C PRO A 37 -49.23 39.91 -44.26
N ALA A 38 -49.41 38.79 -43.52
CA ALA A 38 -50.52 37.81 -43.61
C ALA A 38 -50.65 36.69 -44.69
N LEU A 39 -51.23 35.57 -44.19
CA LEU A 39 -52.07 34.51 -44.82
C LEU A 39 -51.45 33.23 -45.46
N LEU A 40 -52.31 32.20 -45.58
CA LEU A 40 -51.99 30.76 -45.65
C LEU A 40 -52.29 30.09 -47.00
N ARG A 41 -51.77 28.84 -47.14
CA ARG A 41 -52.02 27.76 -48.12
C ARG A 41 -51.11 27.72 -49.37
N SER A 42 -50.75 26.54 -49.93
CA SER A 42 -50.70 25.16 -49.39
C SER A 42 -50.04 24.18 -50.39
N GLN A 43 -49.53 23.04 -49.89
CA GLN A 43 -49.21 21.79 -50.61
C GLN A 43 -47.96 21.72 -51.51
N ASN A 44 -46.93 21.05 -50.97
CA ASN A 44 -46.15 19.92 -51.53
C ASN A 44 -45.68 19.95 -53.01
N ALA A 45 -44.37 20.04 -53.20
CA ALA A 45 -43.58 19.04 -53.94
C ALA A 45 -42.13 18.98 -53.39
N ALA A 46 -41.41 17.89 -53.65
CA ALA A 46 -40.10 17.60 -53.06
C ALA A 46 -38.98 18.55 -53.51
N ILE A 47 -38.03 18.84 -52.61
CA ILE A 47 -36.75 19.50 -52.93
C ILE A 47 -35.60 18.72 -52.29
N THR A 48 -34.57 18.45 -53.09
CA THR A 48 -33.26 17.95 -52.66
C THR A 48 -32.34 19.13 -52.30
N GLU A 49 -31.84 19.21 -51.06
CA GLU A 49 -30.84 20.22 -50.69
C GLU A 49 -29.61 19.63 -50.00
N ARG A 50 -28.44 19.97 -50.55
CA ARG A 50 -27.18 20.07 -49.82
C ARG A 50 -26.84 21.56 -49.72
N THR A 51 -26.67 22.11 -48.53
CA THR A 51 -25.38 22.73 -48.12
C THR A 51 -25.36 23.14 -46.65
N SER A 52 -24.19 22.96 -46.05
CA SER A 52 -23.65 23.57 -44.82
C SER A 52 -24.51 24.52 -43.98
N ALA A 53 -24.76 24.12 -42.73
CA ALA A 53 -24.78 25.02 -41.57
C ALA A 53 -23.98 24.38 -40.41
N TRP A 54 -23.11 25.14 -39.75
CA TRP A 54 -22.38 24.67 -38.57
C TRP A 54 -23.33 24.51 -37.38
N GLN A 55 -23.55 23.28 -36.91
CA GLN A 55 -24.18 23.02 -35.61
C GLN A 55 -23.09 22.84 -34.53
N PRO A 56 -23.18 23.53 -33.38
CA PRO A 56 -22.20 23.37 -32.30
C PRO A 56 -22.42 22.06 -31.53
N ARG A 57 -21.34 21.32 -31.28
CA ARG A 57 -21.30 20.22 -30.30
C ARG A 57 -21.66 20.76 -28.89
N ARG A 58 -22.92 20.62 -28.48
CA ARG A 58 -23.40 20.99 -27.12
C ARG A 58 -24.42 20.04 -26.49
N LEU A 59 -24.80 18.94 -27.17
CA LEU A 59 -25.88 18.05 -26.72
C LEU A 59 -25.41 16.76 -26.02
N GLN A 60 -24.12 16.43 -26.00
CA GLN A 60 -23.58 15.25 -25.30
C GLN A 60 -22.88 15.54 -23.96
N SER A 61 -22.54 16.80 -23.68
CA SER A 61 -21.89 17.18 -22.41
C SER A 61 -22.87 17.38 -21.25
N GLY A 62 -24.17 17.50 -21.53
CA GLY A 62 -25.19 17.80 -20.52
C GLY A 62 -25.52 16.63 -19.59
N THR A 63 -25.53 15.40 -20.10
CA THR A 63 -25.81 14.20 -19.30
C THR A 63 -24.67 13.86 -18.36
N ALA A 64 -23.42 13.87 -18.84
CA ALA A 64 -22.24 13.67 -18.01
C ALA A 64 -22.17 14.72 -16.88
N ALA A 65 -22.41 15.99 -17.18
CA ALA A 65 -22.45 17.06 -16.17
C ALA A 65 -23.60 16.89 -15.16
N ALA A 66 -24.78 16.42 -15.58
CA ALA A 66 -25.91 16.18 -14.67
C ALA A 66 -25.64 15.00 -13.71
N VAL A 67 -25.01 13.92 -14.20
CA VAL A 67 -24.52 12.81 -13.34
C VAL A 67 -23.46 13.32 -12.36
N LEU A 68 -22.62 14.26 -12.79
CA LEU A 68 -21.58 14.91 -11.98
C LEU A 68 -22.19 15.77 -10.84
N ASP A 69 -23.19 16.61 -11.14
CA ASP A 69 -23.92 17.37 -10.12
C ASP A 69 -24.66 16.44 -9.14
N HIS A 70 -25.20 15.31 -9.61
CA HIS A 70 -25.83 14.30 -8.74
C HIS A 70 -24.81 13.59 -7.85
N ALA A 71 -23.63 13.24 -8.39
CA ALA A 71 -22.52 12.64 -7.63
C ALA A 71 -21.94 13.60 -6.58
N MET A 72 -21.86 14.90 -6.90
CA MET A 72 -21.42 15.92 -5.96
C MET A 72 -22.46 16.21 -4.87
N GLN A 73 -23.75 16.03 -5.16
CA GLN A 73 -24.83 16.16 -4.16
C GLN A 73 -24.89 14.93 -3.26
N ASP A 74 -25.08 13.73 -3.82
CA ASP A 74 -25.35 12.49 -3.09
C ASP A 74 -24.47 11.31 -3.58
N PRO A 75 -23.16 11.27 -3.21
CA PRO A 75 -22.17 10.34 -3.76
C PRO A 75 -22.38 8.85 -3.37
N SER A 76 -23.35 8.57 -2.51
CA SER A 76 -23.79 7.21 -2.15
C SER A 76 -24.83 6.65 -3.14
N SER A 77 -25.49 7.49 -3.94
CA SER A 77 -26.67 7.12 -4.73
C SER A 77 -26.38 6.49 -6.10
N LEU A 78 -25.16 6.65 -6.62
CA LEU A 78 -24.78 6.17 -7.96
C LEU A 78 -24.11 4.80 -7.90
N SER A 79 -24.60 3.86 -8.70
CA SER A 79 -23.87 2.61 -8.94
C SER A 79 -22.68 2.86 -9.88
N GLN A 80 -21.59 2.11 -9.68
CA GLN A 80 -20.44 2.19 -10.59
C GLN A 80 -20.81 1.76 -12.01
N THR A 81 -21.75 0.83 -12.14
CA THR A 81 -22.36 0.41 -13.41
C THR A 81 -23.05 1.57 -14.15
N ASP A 82 -23.80 2.44 -13.47
CA ASP A 82 -24.41 3.62 -14.11
C ASP A 82 -23.34 4.60 -14.62
N ILE A 83 -22.26 4.76 -13.85
CA ILE A 83 -21.14 5.63 -14.22
C ILE A 83 -20.42 5.09 -15.46
N VAL A 84 -20.12 3.79 -15.51
CA VAL A 84 -19.51 3.13 -16.68
C VAL A 84 -20.42 3.21 -17.91
N ASN A 85 -21.72 2.94 -17.75
CA ASN A 85 -22.71 3.01 -18.83
C ASN A 85 -22.89 4.44 -19.42
N ASN A 86 -22.56 5.48 -18.65
CA ASN A 86 -22.62 6.88 -19.09
C ASN A 86 -21.25 7.46 -19.55
N LEU A 87 -20.18 6.66 -19.59
CA LEU A 87 -18.88 7.10 -20.11
C LEU A 87 -18.98 7.45 -21.61
N ASN A 88 -18.19 8.46 -22.01
CA ASN A 88 -17.93 8.74 -23.42
C ASN A 88 -17.33 7.47 -24.09
N PRO A 89 -17.91 6.92 -25.17
CA PRO A 89 -17.42 5.68 -25.78
C PRO A 89 -15.94 5.70 -26.17
N LYS A 90 -15.38 6.88 -26.49
CA LYS A 90 -13.94 7.04 -26.76
C LYS A 90 -13.07 6.86 -25.51
N GLU A 91 -13.56 7.25 -24.33
CA GLU A 91 -12.84 7.09 -23.07
C GLU A 91 -13.00 5.67 -22.52
N ALA A 92 -14.19 5.08 -22.62
CA ALA A 92 -14.42 3.66 -22.29
C ALA A 92 -13.46 2.76 -23.09
N ALA A 93 -13.38 2.93 -24.42
CA ALA A 93 -12.47 2.17 -25.28
C ALA A 93 -10.95 2.45 -25.06
N ARG A 94 -10.59 3.49 -24.29
CA ARG A 94 -9.21 3.71 -23.82
C ARG A 94 -8.98 3.00 -22.48
N LEU A 95 -9.89 3.17 -21.53
CA LEU A 95 -9.80 2.58 -20.19
C LEU A 95 -9.81 1.05 -20.25
N ASP A 96 -10.69 0.47 -21.08
CA ASP A 96 -10.76 -0.98 -21.30
C ASP A 96 -9.45 -1.59 -21.80
N LYS A 97 -8.61 -0.82 -22.50
CA LYS A 97 -7.28 -1.26 -22.97
C LYS A 97 -6.15 -0.99 -21.98
N LEU A 98 -6.45 -0.49 -20.78
CA LEU A 98 -5.48 -0.18 -19.73
C LEU A 98 -5.58 -1.21 -18.59
N ARG A 99 -4.44 -1.67 -18.08
CA ARG A 99 -4.32 -2.51 -16.87
C ARG A 99 -3.25 -1.94 -15.95
N ASN A 100 -3.55 -1.81 -14.65
CA ASN A 100 -2.58 -1.45 -13.62
C ASN A 100 -2.35 -2.67 -12.74
N ILE A 101 -1.25 -3.40 -12.97
CA ILE A 101 -0.98 -4.69 -12.31
C ILE A 101 0.28 -4.67 -11.45
N GLY A 102 0.20 -5.29 -10.29
CA GLY A 102 1.37 -5.63 -9.49
C GLY A 102 1.76 -7.09 -9.65
N ILE A 103 3.05 -7.41 -9.65
CA ILE A 103 3.52 -8.77 -9.41
C ILE A 103 3.97 -8.85 -7.96
N ALA A 104 3.34 -9.73 -7.18
CA ALA A 104 3.62 -9.94 -5.76
C ALA A 104 3.83 -11.43 -5.49
N ALA A 105 4.81 -11.77 -4.64
CA ALA A 105 5.23 -13.14 -4.39
C ALA A 105 5.96 -13.27 -3.06
N HIS A 106 6.18 -14.50 -2.61
CA HIS A 106 7.16 -14.80 -1.57
C HIS A 106 8.61 -14.66 -2.12
N ILE A 107 9.58 -14.55 -1.21
CA ILE A 107 11.02 -14.64 -1.48
C ILE A 107 11.31 -15.87 -2.37
N ASP A 108 12.27 -15.73 -3.28
CA ASP A 108 12.72 -16.75 -4.25
C ASP A 108 11.60 -17.49 -5.02
N SER A 109 10.38 -16.96 -5.11
CA SER A 109 9.29 -17.49 -5.98
C SER A 109 9.49 -17.14 -7.47
N GLY A 110 10.63 -16.55 -7.84
CA GLY A 110 10.96 -16.19 -9.23
C GLY A 110 10.22 -14.96 -9.75
N LYS A 111 9.79 -14.06 -8.84
CA LYS A 111 9.04 -12.83 -9.13
C LYS A 111 9.69 -11.97 -10.20
N THR A 112 10.88 -11.44 -9.92
CA THR A 112 11.64 -10.57 -10.84
C THR A 112 12.00 -11.28 -12.15
N THR A 113 12.16 -12.61 -12.12
CA THR A 113 12.35 -13.44 -13.31
C THR A 113 11.11 -13.45 -14.20
N ALA A 114 9.90 -13.55 -13.62
CA ALA A 114 8.66 -13.42 -14.38
C ALA A 114 8.50 -12.01 -14.97
N THR A 115 8.83 -10.97 -14.18
CA THR A 115 8.87 -9.56 -14.63
C THR A 115 9.80 -9.35 -15.82
N GLU A 116 11.02 -9.91 -15.77
CA GLU A 116 11.98 -9.93 -16.90
C GLU A 116 11.36 -10.56 -18.16
N ARG A 117 10.74 -11.75 -18.05
CA ARG A 117 10.11 -12.42 -19.21
C ARG A 117 8.94 -11.60 -19.77
N VAL A 118 8.11 -10.99 -18.92
CA VAL A 118 7.02 -10.08 -19.34
C VAL A 118 7.58 -8.89 -20.12
N LEU A 119 8.67 -8.27 -19.64
CA LEU A 119 9.30 -7.14 -20.33
C LEU A 119 10.03 -7.56 -21.63
N TYR A 120 10.46 -8.81 -21.74
CA TYR A 120 10.97 -9.36 -23.00
C TYR A 120 9.85 -9.61 -24.02
N TYR A 121 8.79 -10.33 -23.66
CA TYR A 121 7.69 -10.64 -24.58
C TYR A 121 6.87 -9.40 -24.99
N THR A 122 6.83 -8.35 -24.17
CA THR A 122 6.26 -7.03 -24.54
C THR A 122 7.23 -6.14 -25.36
N GLY A 123 8.38 -6.69 -25.78
CA GLY A 123 9.38 -6.03 -26.63
C GLY A 123 10.18 -4.91 -25.95
N ARG A 124 10.15 -4.81 -24.61
CA ARG A 124 10.79 -3.72 -23.83
C ARG A 124 12.25 -3.99 -23.48
N ILE A 125 12.70 -5.25 -23.55
CA ILE A 125 14.11 -5.63 -23.39
C ILE A 125 14.50 -6.59 -24.52
N LYS A 126 15.71 -6.43 -25.07
CA LYS A 126 16.24 -7.24 -26.19
C LYS A 126 16.98 -8.50 -25.74
N SER A 127 17.26 -8.60 -24.44
CA SER A 127 17.98 -9.67 -23.76
C SER A 127 17.33 -9.91 -22.41
N ILE A 128 17.68 -11.00 -21.75
CA ILE A 128 17.12 -11.42 -20.45
C ILE A 128 18.31 -11.76 -19.59
N HIS A 129 18.31 -11.32 -18.33
CA HIS A 129 19.46 -11.43 -17.44
C HIS A 129 19.03 -11.93 -16.06
N GLU A 130 19.53 -13.10 -15.67
CA GLU A 130 19.18 -13.71 -14.39
C GLU A 130 19.69 -12.88 -13.19
N VAL A 131 18.85 -12.77 -12.16
CA VAL A 131 19.15 -12.07 -10.89
C VAL A 131 20.45 -12.57 -10.22
N ARG A 132 20.80 -13.84 -10.40
CA ARG A 132 22.08 -14.46 -9.94
C ARG A 132 22.86 -15.11 -11.10
N GLY A 133 22.72 -14.58 -12.32
CA GLY A 133 23.39 -15.09 -13.51
C GLY A 133 24.91 -14.86 -13.50
N LYS A 134 25.65 -15.73 -14.21
CA LYS A 134 27.13 -15.64 -14.33
C LYS A 134 27.60 -14.34 -15.00
N ASP A 135 26.76 -13.73 -15.82
CA ASP A 135 27.07 -12.59 -16.68
C ASP A 135 27.34 -11.28 -15.90
N SER A 136 27.05 -11.24 -14.60
CA SER A 136 27.25 -10.08 -13.70
C SER A 136 26.46 -8.80 -14.06
N VAL A 137 25.65 -8.82 -15.12
CA VAL A 137 24.76 -7.70 -15.52
C VAL A 137 23.59 -7.52 -14.52
N GLY A 138 23.02 -8.64 -14.05
CA GLY A 138 21.80 -8.66 -13.24
C GLY A 138 20.53 -8.32 -14.02
N ALA A 139 19.37 -8.53 -13.40
CA ALA A 139 18.08 -8.17 -14.00
C ALA A 139 17.94 -6.64 -14.20
N LYS A 140 17.24 -6.21 -15.25
CA LYS A 140 17.03 -4.77 -15.57
C LYS A 140 16.15 -4.08 -14.52
N MET A 141 15.32 -4.83 -13.79
CA MET A 141 14.41 -4.34 -12.75
C MET A 141 15.08 -4.15 -11.38
N ASP A 142 16.03 -5.01 -11.02
CA ASP A 142 16.88 -4.85 -9.83
C ASP A 142 17.98 -3.82 -10.18
N SER A 143 17.63 -2.54 -10.05
CA SER A 143 18.41 -1.40 -10.56
C SER A 143 19.51 -0.95 -9.61
N MET A 144 19.39 -1.22 -8.31
CA MET A 144 20.40 -0.85 -7.31
C MET A 144 21.47 -1.94 -7.19
N ASP A 145 22.74 -1.56 -7.00
CA ASP A 145 23.84 -2.52 -6.78
C ASP A 145 23.56 -3.47 -5.60
N LEU A 146 22.88 -2.97 -4.57
CA LEU A 146 22.47 -3.75 -3.39
C LEU A 146 21.44 -4.83 -3.71
N GLU A 147 20.52 -4.58 -4.65
CA GLU A 147 19.52 -5.56 -5.07
C GLU A 147 20.21 -6.73 -5.78
N ARG A 148 21.21 -6.43 -6.62
CA ARG A 148 22.04 -7.41 -7.34
C ARG A 148 22.96 -8.20 -6.41
N GLU A 149 23.64 -7.53 -5.49
CA GLU A 149 24.54 -8.19 -4.51
C GLU A 149 23.81 -9.16 -3.57
N LYS A 150 22.57 -8.84 -3.18
CA LYS A 150 21.75 -9.69 -2.31
C LYS A 150 20.90 -10.68 -3.12
N GLY A 151 20.61 -10.37 -4.39
CA GLY A 151 19.65 -11.07 -5.23
C GLY A 151 18.22 -10.94 -4.72
N ILE A 152 17.83 -9.76 -4.24
CA ILE A 152 16.47 -9.42 -3.78
C ILE A 152 16.09 -8.03 -4.26
N THR A 153 14.85 -7.85 -4.73
CA THR A 153 14.26 -6.53 -4.96
C THR A 153 13.99 -5.83 -3.64
N ILE A 154 14.39 -4.55 -3.53
CA ILE A 154 14.28 -3.72 -2.32
C ILE A 154 13.23 -2.63 -2.54
N GLN A 155 13.29 -1.91 -3.67
CA GLN A 155 12.31 -0.89 -4.04
C GLN A 155 11.32 -1.41 -5.09
N SER A 156 10.09 -0.91 -5.09
CA SER A 156 9.13 -1.25 -6.15
C SER A 156 9.56 -0.61 -7.47
N ALA A 157 9.69 -1.44 -8.51
CA ALA A 157 10.07 -1.00 -9.85
C ALA A 157 8.81 -0.85 -10.73
N ALA A 158 8.51 0.38 -11.16
CA ALA A 158 7.34 0.69 -11.99
C ALA A 158 7.75 0.89 -13.45
N THR A 159 7.15 0.14 -14.38
CA THR A 159 7.46 0.19 -15.81
C THR A 159 6.18 0.14 -16.65
N PHE A 160 6.14 0.94 -17.71
CA PHE A 160 5.12 0.86 -18.75
C PHE A 160 5.50 -0.18 -19.81
N CYS A 161 4.57 -1.07 -20.16
CA CYS A 161 4.73 -2.01 -21.27
C CYS A 161 3.45 -2.10 -22.13
N ASP A 162 3.61 -2.59 -23.36
CA ASP A 162 2.51 -2.81 -24.30
C ASP A 162 2.40 -4.31 -24.57
N TRP A 163 1.22 -4.91 -24.40
CA TRP A 163 0.95 -6.28 -24.81
C TRP A 163 0.08 -6.28 -26.06
N VAL A 164 0.42 -7.10 -27.04
CA VAL A 164 -0.43 -7.33 -28.23
C VAL A 164 -1.04 -8.71 -28.07
N LYS A 165 -2.28 -8.75 -27.58
CA LYS A 165 -3.05 -9.98 -27.48
C LYS A 165 -3.53 -10.38 -28.87
N VAL A 166 -3.26 -11.60 -29.29
CA VAL A 166 -3.75 -12.14 -30.57
C VAL A 166 -4.97 -13.01 -30.29
N ASP A 167 -6.17 -12.51 -30.57
CA ASP A 167 -7.36 -13.36 -30.63
C ASP A 167 -7.30 -14.18 -31.93
N ARG A 168 -6.74 -15.38 -31.81
CA ARG A 168 -6.50 -16.32 -32.92
C ARG A 168 -7.79 -16.97 -33.46
N GLU A 169 -8.89 -16.91 -32.71
CA GLU A 169 -10.21 -17.39 -33.18
C GLU A 169 -10.86 -16.36 -34.12
N LYS A 170 -10.63 -15.06 -33.88
CA LYS A 170 -11.11 -13.97 -34.74
C LYS A 170 -10.08 -13.44 -35.74
N GLY A 171 -8.80 -13.79 -35.57
CA GLY A 171 -7.68 -13.22 -36.32
C GLY A 171 -7.41 -11.74 -35.99
N THR A 172 -7.81 -11.27 -34.81
CA THR A 172 -7.72 -9.85 -34.42
C THR A 172 -6.63 -9.60 -33.37
N GLU A 173 -5.73 -8.66 -33.67
CA GLU A 173 -4.71 -8.18 -32.73
C GLU A 173 -5.25 -7.02 -31.89
N GLU A 174 -5.24 -7.17 -30.57
CA GLU A 174 -5.66 -6.15 -29.61
C GLU A 174 -4.48 -5.67 -28.76
N LYS A 175 -4.14 -4.39 -28.92
CA LYS A 175 -3.08 -3.75 -28.13
C LYS A 175 -3.62 -3.27 -26.78
N TYR A 176 -3.05 -3.80 -25.70
CA TYR A 176 -3.27 -3.38 -24.32
C TYR A 176 -2.05 -2.62 -23.78
N HIS A 177 -2.31 -1.67 -22.89
CA HIS A 177 -1.33 -0.89 -22.15
C HIS A 177 -1.27 -1.39 -20.71
N ILE A 178 -0.10 -1.84 -20.26
CA ILE A 178 0.08 -2.43 -18.93
C ILE A 178 1.07 -1.57 -18.14
N ASN A 179 0.58 -0.92 -17.09
CA ASN A 179 1.44 -0.39 -16.02
C ASN A 179 1.77 -1.53 -15.08
N LEU A 180 3.05 -1.90 -15.02
CA LEU A 180 3.58 -3.01 -14.24
C LEU A 180 4.34 -2.46 -13.03
N ILE A 181 3.95 -2.85 -11.82
CA ILE A 181 4.72 -2.58 -10.59
C ILE A 181 5.25 -3.89 -10.04
N ASP A 182 6.57 -4.07 -10.05
CA ASP A 182 7.21 -5.22 -9.43
C ASP A 182 7.49 -4.93 -7.96
N THR A 183 6.97 -5.74 -7.03
CA THR A 183 7.00 -5.43 -5.58
C THR A 183 8.08 -6.23 -4.84
N PRO A 184 8.70 -5.71 -3.77
CA PRO A 184 9.65 -6.50 -2.97
C PRO A 184 8.94 -7.67 -2.26
N GLY A 185 9.57 -8.83 -2.24
CA GLY A 185 9.00 -10.05 -1.63
C GLY A 185 9.37 -10.25 -0.15
N HIS A 186 10.15 -9.34 0.45
CA HIS A 186 10.74 -9.49 1.79
C HIS A 186 9.96 -8.69 2.86
N ILE A 187 9.82 -9.25 4.06
CA ILE A 187 8.99 -8.68 5.15
C ILE A 187 9.45 -7.26 5.56
N ASP A 188 10.76 -7.07 5.68
CA ASP A 188 11.43 -5.79 5.91
C ASP A 188 10.96 -4.66 4.98
N PHE A 189 10.46 -4.97 3.78
CA PHE A 189 9.97 -4.00 2.79
C PHE A 189 8.46 -4.11 2.55
N THR A 190 7.69 -4.64 3.50
CA THR A 190 6.21 -4.71 3.44
C THR A 190 5.54 -3.37 3.10
N ILE A 191 6.12 -2.24 3.52
CA ILE A 191 5.60 -0.89 3.24
C ILE A 191 5.61 -0.53 1.74
N GLU A 192 6.57 -1.05 0.98
CA GLU A 192 6.59 -0.92 -0.48
C GLU A 192 5.46 -1.75 -1.13
N VAL A 193 5.14 -2.91 -0.55
CA VAL A 193 4.00 -3.76 -0.99
C VAL A 193 2.66 -3.09 -0.65
N GLU A 194 2.49 -2.51 0.55
CA GLU A 194 1.31 -1.71 0.92
C GLU A 194 1.09 -0.55 -0.06
N ARG A 195 2.19 0.19 -0.34
CA ARG A 195 2.25 1.33 -1.25
C ARG A 195 1.88 0.96 -2.68
N ALA A 196 2.40 -0.16 -3.19
CA ALA A 196 2.09 -0.67 -4.51
C ALA A 196 0.62 -1.11 -4.60
N LEU A 197 0.17 -2.00 -3.71
CA LEU A 197 -1.20 -2.54 -3.72
C LEU A 197 -2.27 -1.46 -3.59
N ARG A 198 -2.01 -0.37 -2.83
CA ARG A 198 -2.93 0.77 -2.75
C ARG A 198 -3.12 1.53 -4.08
N VAL A 199 -2.23 1.36 -5.05
CA VAL A 199 -2.18 2.07 -6.34
C VAL A 199 -2.48 1.18 -7.55
N LEU A 200 -2.75 -0.10 -7.33
CA LEU A 200 -3.04 -1.05 -8.40
C LEU A 200 -4.55 -1.25 -8.61
N ASP A 201 -4.91 -1.83 -9.75
CA ASP A 201 -6.27 -2.30 -10.04
C ASP A 201 -6.38 -3.82 -9.98
N GLY A 202 -5.27 -4.53 -10.20
CA GLY A 202 -5.19 -5.98 -9.99
C GLY A 202 -3.78 -6.45 -9.65
N ALA A 203 -3.64 -7.73 -9.33
CA ALA A 203 -2.34 -8.33 -9.03
C ALA A 203 -2.18 -9.74 -9.61
N VAL A 204 -0.94 -10.09 -9.90
CA VAL A 204 -0.48 -11.46 -10.17
C VAL A 204 0.20 -11.97 -8.90
N MET A 205 -0.43 -12.92 -8.23
CA MET A 205 0.13 -13.58 -7.05
C MET A 205 0.96 -14.79 -7.50
N ILE A 206 2.28 -14.67 -7.45
CA ILE A 206 3.18 -15.75 -7.86
C ILE A 206 3.48 -16.69 -6.69
N LEU A 207 3.33 -17.99 -6.96
CA LEU A 207 3.55 -19.10 -6.03
C LEU A 207 4.62 -20.05 -6.58
N CYS A 208 5.29 -20.80 -5.71
CA CYS A 208 6.26 -21.83 -6.11
C CYS A 208 5.57 -23.19 -6.24
N ALA A 209 5.75 -23.91 -7.35
CA ALA A 209 5.19 -25.25 -7.57
C ALA A 209 5.63 -26.31 -6.53
N VAL A 210 6.77 -26.08 -5.88
CA VAL A 210 7.35 -26.97 -4.85
C VAL A 210 7.00 -26.51 -3.43
N SER A 211 7.00 -25.20 -3.15
CA SER A 211 6.81 -24.66 -1.79
C SER A 211 5.37 -24.25 -1.46
N GLY A 212 4.53 -24.03 -2.49
CA GLY A 212 3.11 -23.71 -2.35
C GLY A 212 2.82 -22.40 -1.61
N VAL A 213 1.88 -22.44 -0.66
CA VAL A 213 1.47 -21.28 0.14
C VAL A 213 2.25 -21.24 1.46
N GLN A 214 3.17 -20.28 1.56
CA GLN A 214 4.01 -20.04 2.74
C GLN A 214 3.42 -18.92 3.62
N SER A 215 4.01 -18.65 4.79
CA SER A 215 3.48 -17.66 5.74
C SER A 215 3.43 -16.24 5.16
N GLN A 216 4.48 -15.79 4.47
CA GLN A 216 4.50 -14.49 3.80
C GLN A 216 3.44 -14.38 2.68
N THR A 217 3.08 -15.49 2.02
CA THR A 217 1.98 -15.51 1.04
C THR A 217 0.65 -15.12 1.71
N GLN A 218 0.42 -15.57 2.95
CA GLN A 218 -0.75 -15.17 3.74
C GLN A 218 -0.69 -13.69 4.15
N THR A 219 0.51 -13.15 4.41
CA THR A 219 0.71 -11.71 4.66
C THR A 219 0.36 -10.88 3.43
N VAL A 220 0.85 -11.26 2.25
CA VAL A 220 0.55 -10.60 0.96
C VAL A 220 -0.93 -10.70 0.60
N ASP A 221 -1.56 -11.87 0.79
CA ASP A 221 -3.01 -12.05 0.65
C ASP A 221 -3.79 -11.10 1.59
N ARG A 222 -3.40 -11.00 2.87
CA ARG A 222 -4.02 -10.07 3.83
C ARG A 222 -3.89 -8.61 3.39
N GLN A 223 -2.77 -8.22 2.77
CA GLN A 223 -2.58 -6.88 2.20
C GLN A 223 -3.46 -6.64 0.98
N MET A 224 -3.56 -7.61 0.05
CA MET A 224 -4.47 -7.54 -1.10
C MET A 224 -5.94 -7.40 -0.67
N ARG A 225 -6.37 -8.17 0.35
CA ARG A 225 -7.73 -8.03 0.93
C ARG A 225 -7.96 -6.68 1.58
N ARG A 226 -6.97 -6.10 2.27
CA ARG A 226 -7.11 -4.77 2.91
C ARG A 226 -7.46 -3.67 1.89
N TYR A 227 -6.92 -3.77 0.67
CA TYR A 227 -7.16 -2.81 -0.41
C TYR A 227 -8.15 -3.31 -1.47
N ASN A 228 -8.85 -4.43 -1.23
CA ASN A 228 -9.83 -5.03 -2.14
C ASN A 228 -9.29 -5.27 -3.57
N VAL A 229 -8.05 -5.76 -3.73
CA VAL A 229 -7.39 -5.91 -5.05
C VAL A 229 -7.68 -7.28 -5.68
N PRO A 230 -8.35 -7.35 -6.85
CA PRO A 230 -8.52 -8.57 -7.65
C PRO A 230 -7.20 -9.23 -8.05
N ARG A 231 -7.18 -10.56 -8.13
CA ARG A 231 -5.93 -11.30 -8.33
C ARG A 231 -6.08 -12.60 -9.09
N ILE A 232 -5.10 -12.86 -9.94
CA ILE A 232 -4.86 -14.16 -10.57
C ILE A 232 -3.69 -14.84 -9.88
N SER A 233 -3.73 -16.16 -9.76
CA SER A 233 -2.68 -16.94 -9.11
C SER A 233 -1.81 -17.64 -10.16
N PHE A 234 -0.49 -17.45 -10.13
CA PHE A 234 0.45 -18.04 -11.09
C PHE A 234 1.46 -18.94 -10.39
N ILE A 235 1.38 -20.25 -10.66
CA ILE A 235 2.28 -21.27 -10.13
C ILE A 235 3.52 -21.32 -11.02
N ASN A 236 4.58 -20.66 -10.56
CA ASN A 236 5.88 -20.61 -11.21
C ASN A 236 6.77 -21.79 -10.75
N LYS A 237 7.88 -21.99 -11.45
CA LYS A 237 8.89 -23.03 -11.18
C LYS A 237 8.41 -24.47 -11.41
N MET A 238 7.54 -24.66 -12.42
CA MET A 238 7.11 -25.99 -12.90
C MET A 238 8.26 -26.89 -13.41
N ASP A 239 9.41 -26.31 -13.70
CA ASP A 239 10.68 -26.96 -14.07
C ASP A 239 11.39 -27.70 -12.93
N ARG A 240 11.01 -27.45 -11.67
CA ARG A 240 11.71 -28.06 -10.52
C ARG A 240 11.20 -29.46 -10.19
N MET A 241 12.13 -30.32 -9.75
CA MET A 241 11.79 -31.58 -9.08
C MET A 241 10.81 -31.35 -7.92
N GLY A 242 9.78 -32.19 -7.83
CA GLY A 242 8.69 -32.06 -6.85
C GLY A 242 7.62 -31.01 -7.20
N ALA A 243 7.61 -30.47 -8.42
CA ALA A 243 6.58 -29.53 -8.86
C ALA A 243 5.19 -30.19 -8.92
N ASN A 244 4.25 -29.72 -8.09
CA ASN A 244 2.88 -30.25 -8.04
C ASN A 244 1.86 -29.09 -7.96
N PRO A 245 1.34 -28.59 -9.10
CA PRO A 245 0.43 -27.45 -9.12
C PRO A 245 -0.93 -27.77 -8.49
N PHE A 246 -1.38 -29.03 -8.56
CA PHE A 246 -2.63 -29.48 -7.94
C PHE A 246 -2.60 -29.28 -6.42
N ARG A 247 -1.51 -29.71 -5.76
CA ARG A 247 -1.29 -29.48 -4.33
C ARG A 247 -1.25 -27.98 -3.98
N VAL A 248 -0.67 -27.14 -4.84
CA VAL A 248 -0.64 -25.68 -4.61
C VAL A 248 -2.04 -25.07 -4.72
N CYS A 249 -2.87 -25.51 -5.66
CA CYS A 249 -4.28 -25.11 -5.77
C CYS A 249 -5.07 -25.50 -4.49
N ASP A 250 -4.88 -26.73 -4.00
CA ASP A 250 -5.41 -27.18 -2.70
C ASP A 250 -4.97 -26.29 -1.53
N MET A 251 -3.69 -25.87 -1.51
CA MET A 251 -3.15 -24.99 -0.47
C MET A 251 -3.73 -23.57 -0.54
N ILE A 252 -4.08 -23.04 -1.73
CA ILE A 252 -4.82 -21.77 -1.86
C ILE A 252 -6.19 -21.90 -1.18
N ASN A 253 -6.97 -22.91 -1.58
CA ASN A 253 -8.30 -23.15 -1.01
C ASN A 253 -8.25 -23.36 0.51
N LYS A 254 -7.30 -24.17 1.02
CA LYS A 254 -7.20 -24.55 2.44
C LYS A 254 -6.51 -23.50 3.33
N LYS A 255 -5.32 -23.02 2.95
CA LYS A 255 -4.52 -22.08 3.78
C LYS A 255 -4.90 -20.62 3.56
N LEU A 256 -5.28 -20.20 2.34
CA LEU A 256 -5.75 -18.83 2.09
C LEU A 256 -7.27 -18.69 2.28
N ARG A 257 -8.07 -19.74 2.11
CA ARG A 257 -9.55 -19.63 2.13
C ARG A 257 -10.02 -18.67 1.04
N ILE A 258 -9.68 -19.00 -0.20
CA ILE A 258 -10.12 -18.36 -1.43
C ILE A 258 -10.59 -19.48 -2.35
N PRO A 259 -11.85 -19.48 -2.84
CA PRO A 259 -12.27 -20.34 -3.93
C PRO A 259 -11.35 -20.15 -5.14
N ALA A 260 -10.61 -21.20 -5.48
CA ALA A 260 -9.59 -21.13 -6.51
C ALA A 260 -9.57 -22.44 -7.30
N ALA A 261 -9.85 -22.35 -8.60
CA ALA A 261 -9.75 -23.47 -9.52
C ALA A 261 -8.74 -23.14 -10.63
N MET A 262 -8.13 -24.19 -11.19
CA MET A 262 -7.20 -24.02 -12.29
C MET A 262 -7.95 -23.75 -13.58
N ILE A 263 -7.39 -22.88 -14.42
CA ILE A 263 -7.82 -22.67 -15.81
C ILE A 263 -6.86 -23.34 -16.81
N GLN A 264 -5.85 -24.07 -16.28
CA GLN A 264 -4.80 -24.74 -17.03
C GLN A 264 -4.47 -26.11 -16.41
N VAL A 265 -3.98 -27.05 -17.22
CA VAL A 265 -3.42 -28.34 -16.81
C VAL A 265 -2.02 -28.49 -17.43
N PRO A 266 -0.98 -28.97 -16.72
CA PRO A 266 0.38 -29.01 -17.24
C PRO A 266 0.58 -30.17 -18.22
N ILE A 267 1.39 -29.95 -19.26
CA ILE A 267 1.82 -31.00 -20.19
C ILE A 267 3.22 -31.43 -19.81
N GLY A 268 3.33 -32.58 -19.12
CA GLY A 268 4.55 -33.00 -18.42
C GLY A 268 4.78 -32.24 -17.12
N ALA A 269 5.84 -32.60 -16.39
CA ALA A 269 6.28 -31.93 -15.16
C ALA A 269 7.81 -31.90 -15.11
N GLU A 270 8.38 -31.06 -14.25
CA GLU A 270 9.83 -30.96 -14.03
C GLU A 270 10.56 -30.64 -15.36
N ASP A 271 11.68 -31.29 -15.67
CA ASP A 271 12.38 -31.13 -16.95
C ASP A 271 11.51 -31.47 -18.18
N GLU A 272 10.51 -32.35 -18.03
CA GLU A 272 9.62 -32.76 -19.12
C GLU A 272 8.44 -31.80 -19.36
N PHE A 273 8.28 -30.75 -18.55
CA PHE A 273 7.25 -29.73 -18.73
C PHE A 273 7.40 -29.04 -20.10
N LYS A 274 6.42 -29.20 -21.00
CA LYS A 274 6.46 -28.71 -22.41
C LYS A 274 5.49 -27.56 -22.68
N GLY A 275 4.47 -27.38 -21.85
CA GLY A 275 3.39 -26.42 -22.07
C GLY A 275 2.19 -26.67 -21.16
N VAL A 276 1.05 -26.07 -21.50
CA VAL A 276 -0.20 -26.18 -20.72
C VAL A 276 -1.41 -26.40 -21.64
N VAL A 277 -2.39 -27.18 -21.17
CA VAL A 277 -3.73 -27.23 -21.77
C VAL A 277 -4.55 -26.10 -21.16
N ASP A 278 -5.12 -25.23 -21.98
CA ASP A 278 -6.15 -24.26 -21.60
C ASP A 278 -7.50 -24.99 -21.57
N ILE A 279 -8.06 -25.19 -20.38
CA ILE A 279 -9.31 -25.97 -20.19
C ILE A 279 -10.58 -25.14 -20.40
N VAL A 280 -10.44 -23.82 -20.60
CA VAL A 280 -11.56 -22.92 -20.94
C VAL A 280 -11.81 -22.97 -22.44
N ARG A 281 -10.75 -23.08 -23.26
CA ARG A 281 -10.84 -23.31 -24.72
C ARG A 281 -10.71 -24.77 -25.16
N MET A 282 -10.28 -25.66 -24.26
CA MET A 282 -9.88 -27.06 -24.56
C MET A 282 -8.85 -27.15 -25.68
N LYS A 283 -7.72 -26.44 -25.53
CA LYS A 283 -6.59 -26.45 -26.48
C LYS A 283 -5.25 -26.62 -25.78
N ALA A 284 -4.32 -27.35 -26.39
CA ALA A 284 -2.95 -27.50 -25.90
C ALA A 284 -2.07 -26.33 -26.40
N ILE A 285 -1.32 -25.71 -25.49
CA ILE A 285 -0.44 -24.57 -25.75
C ILE A 285 1.01 -24.97 -25.46
N TYR A 286 1.84 -24.96 -26.51
CA TYR A 286 3.26 -25.27 -26.44
C TYR A 286 4.11 -24.02 -26.71
N ASN A 287 5.20 -23.86 -25.95
CA ASN A 287 6.20 -22.82 -26.19
C ASN A 287 7.40 -23.40 -26.95
N GLN A 288 7.74 -22.82 -28.09
CA GLN A 288 8.85 -23.24 -28.96
C GLN A 288 9.81 -22.08 -29.26
N GLY A 289 11.00 -22.42 -29.76
CA GLY A 289 12.12 -21.49 -29.95
C GLY A 289 12.92 -21.22 -28.67
N ASP A 290 14.12 -20.68 -28.82
CA ASP A 290 15.16 -20.58 -27.77
C ASP A 290 14.73 -19.91 -26.45
N LYS A 291 13.67 -19.09 -26.50
CA LYS A 291 13.05 -18.40 -25.36
C LYS A 291 11.52 -18.51 -25.36
N GLY A 292 10.98 -19.59 -25.93
CA GLY A 292 9.54 -19.87 -25.92
C GLY A 292 8.67 -18.84 -26.66
N GLU A 293 9.27 -18.03 -27.55
CA GLU A 293 8.63 -16.95 -28.30
C GLU A 293 7.53 -17.45 -29.26
N ILE A 294 7.70 -18.66 -29.79
CA ILE A 294 6.77 -19.25 -30.76
C ILE A 294 5.71 -20.05 -30.01
N ILE A 295 4.56 -19.42 -29.78
CA ILE A 295 3.39 -20.06 -29.14
C ILE A 295 2.65 -20.90 -30.18
N VAL A 296 2.81 -22.23 -30.12
CA VAL A 296 2.09 -23.19 -30.95
C VAL A 296 0.86 -23.67 -30.19
N GLU A 297 -0.33 -23.40 -30.71
CA GLU A 297 -1.57 -23.96 -30.19
C GLU A 297 -1.97 -25.19 -31.04
N SER A 298 -2.50 -26.20 -30.37
CA SER A 298 -2.98 -27.46 -30.95
C SER A 298 -4.39 -27.74 -30.44
N ASP A 299 -5.29 -28.11 -31.35
CA ASP A 299 -6.62 -28.63 -31.02
C ASP A 299 -6.56 -30.08 -30.52
N GLU A 300 -5.49 -30.81 -30.85
CA GLU A 300 -5.20 -32.13 -30.29
C GLU A 300 -4.54 -31.97 -28.90
N ILE A 301 -5.21 -32.49 -27.86
CA ILE A 301 -4.72 -32.61 -26.49
C ILE A 301 -4.02 -33.98 -26.32
N PRO A 302 -2.87 -34.08 -25.61
CA PRO A 302 -2.26 -35.39 -25.36
C PRO A 302 -3.14 -36.28 -24.48
N ALA A 303 -3.37 -37.52 -24.92
CA ALA A 303 -4.24 -38.50 -24.23
C ALA A 303 -3.85 -38.78 -22.76
N GLU A 304 -2.58 -38.55 -22.39
CA GLU A 304 -2.08 -38.64 -21.01
C GLU A 304 -2.71 -37.60 -20.06
N VAL A 305 -3.10 -36.42 -20.57
CA VAL A 305 -3.65 -35.30 -19.79
C VAL A 305 -5.11 -34.99 -20.13
N GLU A 306 -5.67 -35.59 -21.20
CA GLU A 306 -7.04 -35.37 -21.66
C GLU A 306 -8.09 -35.65 -20.57
N GLN A 307 -8.01 -36.81 -19.91
CA GLN A 307 -8.93 -37.18 -18.82
C GLN A 307 -8.82 -36.21 -17.62
N VAL A 308 -7.61 -35.73 -17.33
CA VAL A 308 -7.36 -34.74 -16.26
C VAL A 308 -7.90 -33.36 -16.66
N ALA A 309 -7.80 -32.98 -17.93
CA ALA A 309 -8.37 -31.73 -18.45
C ALA A 309 -9.90 -31.73 -18.34
N GLU A 310 -10.57 -32.85 -18.67
CA GLU A 310 -12.02 -32.98 -18.46
C GLU A 310 -12.42 -32.92 -16.98
N GLU A 311 -11.73 -33.66 -16.10
CA GLU A 311 -11.98 -33.65 -14.65
C GLU A 311 -11.86 -32.23 -14.09
N ARG A 312 -10.78 -31.51 -14.47
CA ARG A 312 -10.55 -30.13 -14.01
C ARG A 312 -11.46 -29.11 -14.68
N ARG A 313 -11.97 -29.34 -15.91
CA ARG A 313 -13.01 -28.51 -16.52
C ARG A 313 -14.33 -28.62 -15.75
N LYS A 314 -14.73 -29.83 -15.32
CA LYS A 314 -15.92 -30.06 -14.47
C LYS A 314 -15.75 -29.36 -13.12
N MET A 315 -14.64 -29.61 -12.43
CA MET A 315 -14.30 -28.95 -11.15
C MET A 315 -14.25 -27.42 -11.24
N LEU A 316 -13.80 -26.86 -12.37
CA LEU A 316 -13.83 -25.41 -12.62
C LEU A 316 -15.27 -24.88 -12.73
N VAL A 317 -16.16 -25.57 -13.46
CA VAL A 317 -17.57 -25.17 -13.57
C VAL A 317 -18.30 -25.30 -12.22
N GLU A 318 -18.07 -26.40 -11.48
CA GLU A 318 -18.57 -26.58 -10.11
C GLU A 318 -18.12 -25.44 -9.18
N THR A 319 -16.82 -25.10 -9.18
CA THR A 319 -16.27 -24.01 -8.36
C THR A 319 -16.78 -22.63 -8.80
N LEU A 320 -17.18 -22.47 -10.07
CA LEU A 320 -17.80 -21.23 -10.57
C LEU A 320 -19.28 -21.13 -10.19
N ALA A 321 -20.02 -22.25 -10.15
CA ALA A 321 -21.41 -22.30 -9.66
C ALA A 321 -21.53 -21.90 -8.18
N ASP A 322 -20.51 -22.20 -7.35
CA ASP A 322 -20.43 -21.75 -5.95
C ASP A 322 -20.26 -20.23 -5.78
N VAL A 323 -19.92 -19.46 -6.83
CA VAL A 323 -19.54 -18.04 -6.72
C VAL A 323 -20.21 -17.09 -7.71
N ASP A 324 -20.68 -17.54 -8.88
CA ASP A 324 -21.25 -16.72 -9.94
C ASP A 324 -22.68 -17.18 -10.27
N ASP A 325 -23.65 -16.31 -10.02
CA ASP A 325 -25.07 -16.69 -9.96
C ASP A 325 -25.62 -17.15 -11.33
N GLU A 326 -25.08 -16.64 -12.45
CA GLU A 326 -25.46 -17.09 -13.80
C GLU A 326 -24.98 -18.53 -14.10
N ILE A 327 -23.78 -18.90 -13.62
CA ILE A 327 -23.28 -20.28 -13.77
C ILE A 327 -24.01 -21.23 -12.82
N ALA A 328 -24.41 -20.76 -11.64
CA ALA A 328 -25.23 -21.53 -10.71
C ALA A 328 -26.58 -21.95 -11.33
N GLU A 329 -27.28 -21.03 -11.99
CA GLU A 329 -28.52 -21.34 -12.71
C GLU A 329 -28.30 -22.37 -13.85
N MET A 330 -27.28 -22.17 -14.69
CA MET A 330 -26.97 -23.11 -15.79
C MET A 330 -26.59 -24.51 -15.28
N PHE A 331 -25.83 -24.59 -14.18
CA PHE A 331 -25.42 -25.85 -13.58
C PHE A 331 -26.59 -26.62 -12.95
N LEU A 332 -27.54 -25.91 -12.32
CA LEU A 332 -28.76 -26.52 -11.76
C LEU A 332 -29.72 -27.03 -12.84
N ASP A 333 -29.75 -26.40 -14.01
CA ASP A 333 -30.54 -26.83 -15.19
C ASP A 333 -29.83 -27.91 -16.05
N GLU A 334 -28.69 -28.46 -15.60
CA GLU A 334 -27.83 -29.41 -16.35
C GLU A 334 -27.33 -28.87 -17.71
N GLN A 335 -27.20 -27.55 -17.89
CA GLN A 335 -26.76 -26.91 -19.13
C GLN A 335 -25.23 -26.66 -19.13
N GLU A 336 -24.51 -27.12 -20.16
CA GLU A 336 -23.09 -26.79 -20.32
C GLU A 336 -22.88 -25.29 -20.70
N PRO A 337 -22.13 -24.51 -19.90
CA PRO A 337 -21.87 -23.10 -20.21
C PRO A 337 -20.88 -22.95 -21.38
N THR A 338 -21.15 -21.98 -22.26
CA THR A 338 -20.29 -21.69 -23.41
C THR A 338 -18.99 -20.99 -23.03
N ILE A 339 -17.96 -21.08 -23.88
CA ILE A 339 -16.63 -20.47 -23.64
C ILE A 339 -16.74 -18.96 -23.26
N PRO A 340 -17.56 -18.11 -23.93
CA PRO A 340 -17.74 -16.72 -23.53
C PRO A 340 -18.39 -16.55 -22.14
N GLN A 341 -19.35 -17.41 -21.77
CA GLN A 341 -20.00 -17.37 -20.46
C GLN A 341 -19.01 -17.78 -19.36
N ILE A 342 -18.22 -18.83 -19.56
CA ILE A 342 -17.15 -19.24 -18.63
C ILE A 342 -16.16 -18.09 -18.43
N LYS A 343 -15.70 -17.44 -19.51
CA LYS A 343 -14.79 -16.29 -19.40
C LYS A 343 -15.42 -15.10 -18.67
N ALA A 344 -16.69 -14.79 -18.94
CA ALA A 344 -17.42 -13.72 -18.26
C ALA A 344 -17.57 -14.00 -16.75
N ALA A 345 -17.95 -15.22 -16.38
CA ALA A 345 -18.08 -15.66 -14.98
C ALA A 345 -16.74 -15.59 -14.23
N ILE A 346 -15.65 -16.11 -14.83
CA ILE A 346 -14.30 -15.98 -14.24
C ILE A 346 -13.94 -14.49 -14.02
N ARG A 347 -14.22 -13.61 -15.00
CA ARG A 347 -13.98 -12.16 -14.85
C ARG A 347 -14.81 -11.56 -13.72
N ARG A 348 -16.12 -11.79 -13.67
CA ARG A 348 -17.02 -11.31 -12.61
C ARG A 348 -16.59 -11.79 -11.22
N ALA A 349 -16.33 -13.09 -11.07
CA ALA A 349 -15.93 -13.70 -9.81
C ALA A 349 -14.53 -13.24 -9.35
N THR A 350 -13.61 -12.95 -10.28
CA THR A 350 -12.29 -12.38 -9.98
C THR A 350 -12.39 -10.93 -9.52
N ILE A 351 -13.14 -10.08 -10.24
CA ILE A 351 -13.31 -8.65 -9.91
C ILE A 351 -14.07 -8.47 -8.59
N SER A 352 -15.07 -9.31 -8.32
CA SER A 352 -15.81 -9.32 -7.04
C SER A 352 -15.07 -9.99 -5.87
N LEU A 353 -13.79 -10.38 -6.06
CA LEU A 353 -12.92 -11.03 -5.06
C LEU A 353 -13.39 -12.41 -4.55
N LYS A 354 -14.48 -12.95 -5.10
CA LYS A 354 -15.03 -14.27 -4.73
C LYS A 354 -14.13 -15.42 -5.19
N PHE A 355 -13.41 -15.27 -6.30
CA PHE A 355 -12.64 -16.32 -6.97
C PHE A 355 -11.22 -15.85 -7.31
N SER A 356 -10.28 -16.80 -7.48
CA SER A 356 -8.99 -16.54 -8.12
C SER A 356 -8.64 -17.64 -9.13
N PRO A 357 -8.52 -17.33 -10.43
CA PRO A 357 -8.10 -18.30 -11.43
C PRO A 357 -6.63 -18.68 -11.23
N VAL A 358 -6.35 -19.99 -11.26
CA VAL A 358 -5.01 -20.53 -11.09
C VAL A 358 -4.41 -20.95 -12.44
N MET A 359 -3.23 -20.43 -12.73
CA MET A 359 -2.40 -20.72 -13.89
C MET A 359 -1.04 -21.28 -13.48
N MET A 360 -0.25 -21.77 -14.44
CA MET A 360 1.07 -22.35 -14.17
C MET A 360 2.06 -22.15 -15.32
N GLY A 361 3.36 -22.20 -14.99
CA GLY A 361 4.43 -22.11 -15.97
C GLY A 361 5.83 -22.12 -15.35
N SER A 362 6.82 -21.78 -16.17
CA SER A 362 8.19 -21.52 -15.71
C SER A 362 8.73 -20.26 -16.36
N ALA A 363 8.98 -19.24 -15.53
CA ALA A 363 9.73 -18.05 -15.93
C ALA A 363 11.25 -18.31 -16.06
N LEU A 364 11.76 -19.47 -15.63
CA LEU A 364 13.16 -19.85 -15.85
C LEU A 364 13.34 -20.56 -17.19
N ALA A 365 12.48 -21.54 -17.48
CA ALA A 365 12.52 -22.36 -18.69
C ALA A 365 11.68 -21.80 -19.86
N ASP A 366 11.32 -20.51 -19.83
CA ASP A 366 10.59 -19.77 -20.88
C ASP A 366 9.26 -20.41 -21.33
N LYS A 367 8.48 -20.96 -20.39
CA LYS A 367 7.24 -21.70 -20.67
C LYS A 367 6.02 -21.10 -19.98
N SER A 368 4.96 -20.89 -20.76
CA SER A 368 3.60 -20.54 -20.32
C SER A 368 3.45 -19.20 -19.60
N VAL A 369 4.36 -18.25 -19.83
CA VAL A 369 4.25 -16.87 -19.29
C VAL A 369 3.33 -15.99 -20.16
N GLN A 370 3.21 -16.22 -21.47
CA GLN A 370 2.34 -15.43 -22.34
C GLN A 370 0.84 -15.68 -22.08
N PRO A 371 0.35 -16.93 -21.86
CA PRO A 371 -1.02 -17.18 -21.39
C PRO A 371 -1.37 -16.44 -20.08
N MET A 372 -0.39 -16.18 -19.21
CA MET A 372 -0.60 -15.36 -18.01
C MET A 372 -0.87 -13.89 -18.36
N LEU A 373 -0.22 -13.33 -19.39
CA LEU A 373 -0.52 -11.98 -19.89
C LEU A 373 -1.88 -11.89 -20.59
N ASP A 374 -2.28 -12.93 -21.32
CA ASP A 374 -3.61 -12.99 -21.92
C ASP A 374 -4.73 -13.08 -20.86
N ALA A 375 -4.48 -13.81 -19.77
CA ALA A 375 -5.37 -13.88 -18.60
C ALA A 375 -5.38 -12.59 -17.77
N VAL A 376 -4.28 -11.82 -17.72
CA VAL A 376 -4.28 -10.44 -17.19
C VAL A 376 -5.24 -9.55 -17.99
N CYS A 377 -5.23 -9.65 -19.32
CA CYS A 377 -6.17 -8.91 -20.16
C CYS A 377 -7.62 -9.37 -19.94
N ASP A 378 -7.88 -10.68 -19.92
CA ASP A 378 -9.24 -11.25 -19.86
C ASP A 378 -9.89 -11.15 -18.46
N TYR A 379 -9.16 -11.36 -17.36
CA TYR A 379 -9.76 -11.55 -16.03
C TYR A 379 -9.45 -10.45 -15.00
N LEU A 380 -8.38 -9.66 -15.15
CA LEU A 380 -8.14 -8.51 -14.27
C LEU A 380 -8.90 -7.25 -14.74
N PRO A 381 -9.29 -6.37 -13.80
CA PRO A 381 -10.11 -5.21 -14.12
C PRO A 381 -9.35 -4.11 -14.88
N ASN A 382 -10.12 -3.26 -15.54
CA ASN A 382 -9.70 -1.95 -16.02
C ASN A 382 -9.91 -0.86 -14.94
N PRO A 383 -9.29 0.33 -15.06
CA PRO A 383 -9.37 1.36 -14.01
C PRO A 383 -10.73 2.05 -13.84
N SER A 384 -11.74 1.67 -14.63
CA SER A 384 -13.14 2.10 -14.47
C SER A 384 -13.98 1.10 -13.66
N GLU A 385 -13.57 -0.17 -13.57
CA GLU A 385 -14.26 -1.25 -12.86
C GLU A 385 -13.88 -1.32 -11.36
N VAL A 386 -12.80 -0.68 -10.91
CA VAL A 386 -12.35 -0.72 -9.50
C VAL A 386 -12.90 0.44 -8.67
N GLU A 387 -13.68 0.14 -7.62
CA GLU A 387 -14.17 1.16 -6.68
C GLU A 387 -13.01 1.83 -5.92
N ASN A 388 -12.79 3.11 -6.20
CA ASN A 388 -11.79 3.91 -5.53
C ASN A 388 -12.44 4.98 -4.65
N ILE A 389 -12.00 5.10 -3.40
CA ILE A 389 -12.60 6.00 -2.39
C ILE A 389 -11.60 7.09 -1.99
N ALA A 390 -12.07 8.34 -1.98
CA ALA A 390 -11.42 9.48 -1.35
C ALA A 390 -12.26 9.99 -0.16
N LEU A 391 -11.68 10.87 0.65
CA LEU A 391 -12.31 11.52 1.81
C LEU A 391 -12.42 13.02 1.55
N ASP A 392 -13.60 13.62 1.68
CA ASP A 392 -13.77 15.07 1.55
C ASP A 392 -13.58 15.80 2.88
N LYS A 393 -12.48 16.54 3.01
CA LYS A 393 -12.17 17.35 4.20
C LYS A 393 -13.25 18.40 4.50
N LYS A 394 -13.97 18.89 3.48
CA LYS A 394 -15.06 19.88 3.68
C LYS A 394 -16.30 19.24 4.32
N ARG A 395 -16.47 17.93 4.18
CA ARG A 395 -17.59 17.13 4.74
C ARG A 395 -17.15 16.24 5.90
N LYS A 396 -16.18 16.68 6.72
CA LYS A 396 -15.62 15.92 7.86
C LYS A 396 -15.09 14.52 7.46
N GLU A 397 -14.35 14.46 6.35
CA GLU A 397 -13.75 13.23 5.84
C GLU A 397 -14.78 12.15 5.42
N ALA A 398 -15.99 12.57 5.05
CA ALA A 398 -16.98 11.68 4.45
C ALA A 398 -16.43 10.99 3.19
N PRO A 399 -16.68 9.69 3.00
CA PRO A 399 -16.20 8.95 1.83
C PRO A 399 -16.94 9.37 0.56
N VAL A 400 -16.18 9.52 -0.52
CA VAL A 400 -16.66 9.88 -1.87
C VAL A 400 -16.08 8.87 -2.86
N LYS A 401 -16.94 8.27 -3.69
CA LYS A 401 -16.52 7.40 -4.79
C LYS A 401 -15.87 8.24 -5.90
N MET A 402 -14.71 7.78 -6.38
CA MET A 402 -13.91 8.41 -7.41
C MET A 402 -14.26 7.80 -8.78
N VAL A 403 -14.20 8.62 -9.83
CA VAL A 403 -14.60 8.21 -11.19
C VAL A 403 -13.47 8.49 -12.18
N SER A 404 -13.04 7.47 -12.92
CA SER A 404 -11.92 7.54 -13.87
C SER A 404 -12.26 8.24 -15.20
N TYR A 405 -12.78 9.48 -15.13
CA TYR A 405 -13.18 10.30 -16.29
C TYR A 405 -12.28 11.53 -16.48
N GLN A 406 -11.99 11.91 -17.74
CA GLN A 406 -10.98 12.93 -18.05
C GLN A 406 -11.42 14.38 -17.82
N GLU A 407 -12.73 14.67 -17.92
CA GLU A 407 -13.26 16.03 -17.76
C GLU A 407 -13.48 16.44 -16.28
N LEU A 408 -13.30 15.50 -15.34
CA LEU A 408 -13.39 15.76 -13.89
C LEU A 408 -12.24 16.66 -13.38
N PRO A 409 -12.42 17.37 -12.24
CA PRO A 409 -11.33 18.10 -11.61
C PRO A 409 -10.25 17.13 -11.11
N PHE A 410 -8.99 17.42 -11.42
CA PHE A 410 -7.86 16.53 -11.18
C PHE A 410 -7.74 16.06 -9.71
N VAL A 411 -7.58 14.75 -9.51
CA VAL A 411 -7.06 14.16 -8.27
C VAL A 411 -6.06 13.04 -8.60
N GLY A 412 -4.88 13.11 -7.99
CA GLY A 412 -3.85 12.07 -8.09
C GLY A 412 -3.13 11.82 -6.76
N LEU A 413 -2.60 10.60 -6.58
CA LEU A 413 -1.92 10.17 -5.36
C LEU A 413 -0.43 9.93 -5.63
N ALA A 414 0.44 10.62 -4.88
CA ALA A 414 1.86 10.31 -4.84
C ALA A 414 2.10 9.05 -3.99
N PHE A 415 2.71 8.02 -4.57
CA PHE A 415 2.96 6.75 -3.87
C PHE A 415 4.46 6.48 -3.68
N LYS A 416 5.24 6.34 -4.76
CA LYS A 416 6.70 6.19 -4.70
C LYS A 416 7.40 7.55 -4.87
N LEU A 417 8.49 7.74 -4.11
CA LEU A 417 9.47 8.82 -4.31
C LEU A 417 10.82 8.20 -4.69
N GLU A 418 11.59 8.88 -5.53
CA GLU A 418 12.88 8.40 -6.04
C GLU A 418 13.80 9.61 -6.33
N GLU A 419 15.02 9.70 -5.75
CA GLU A 419 15.98 10.76 -6.08
C GLU A 419 16.93 10.24 -7.17
N SER A 420 16.71 10.68 -8.41
CA SER A 420 17.58 10.35 -9.54
C SER A 420 18.73 11.36 -9.68
N ASN A 421 19.74 11.06 -10.51
CA ASN A 421 20.78 12.02 -10.91
C ASN A 421 20.21 13.30 -11.58
N PHE A 422 18.95 13.27 -12.04
CA PHE A 422 18.23 14.39 -12.63
C PHE A 422 17.29 15.10 -11.62
N GLY A 423 17.34 14.73 -10.35
CA GLY A 423 16.53 15.25 -9.25
C GLY A 423 15.42 14.31 -8.77
N GLN A 424 14.63 14.78 -7.81
CA GLN A 424 13.52 14.04 -7.20
C GLN A 424 12.38 13.82 -8.22
N LEU A 425 12.08 12.55 -8.45
CA LEU A 425 10.90 12.02 -9.12
C LEU A 425 9.83 11.68 -8.07
N THR A 426 8.59 12.03 -8.38
CA THR A 426 7.40 11.61 -7.63
C THR A 426 6.50 10.81 -8.55
N TYR A 427 6.25 9.54 -8.22
CA TYR A 427 5.31 8.71 -8.98
C TYR A 427 3.88 8.99 -8.50
N ILE A 428 3.02 9.40 -9.43
CA ILE A 428 1.63 9.77 -9.21
C ILE A 428 0.73 8.84 -10.02
N ARG A 429 -0.28 8.24 -9.36
CA ARG A 429 -1.44 7.63 -10.02
C ARG A 429 -2.53 8.68 -10.18
N VAL A 430 -3.08 8.86 -11.38
CA VAL A 430 -4.19 9.78 -11.65
C VAL A 430 -5.51 9.02 -11.50
N TYR A 431 -6.33 9.38 -10.51
CA TYR A 431 -7.63 8.75 -10.29
C TYR A 431 -8.72 9.37 -11.17
N GLN A 432 -8.76 10.70 -11.26
CA GLN A 432 -9.74 11.42 -12.07
C GLN A 432 -9.14 12.69 -12.69
N GLY A 433 -9.74 13.15 -13.79
CA GLY A 433 -9.30 14.32 -14.53
C GLY A 433 -8.04 14.08 -15.38
N THR A 434 -7.27 15.15 -15.60
CA THR A 434 -5.99 15.12 -16.33
C THR A 434 -4.93 15.98 -15.63
N ILE A 435 -3.66 15.57 -15.78
CA ILE A 435 -2.48 16.33 -15.35
C ILE A 435 -1.64 16.71 -16.57
N LYS A 436 -1.31 17.99 -16.72
CA LYS A 436 -0.64 18.55 -17.91
C LYS A 436 0.65 19.28 -17.57
N LYS A 437 1.62 19.22 -18.49
CA LYS A 437 2.92 19.88 -18.35
C LYS A 437 2.75 21.40 -18.18
N GLY A 438 3.25 21.93 -17.06
CA GLY A 438 3.10 23.34 -16.68
C GLY A 438 1.91 23.68 -15.78
N GLN A 439 1.00 22.73 -15.52
CA GLN A 439 -0.16 22.91 -14.63
C GLN A 439 0.26 23.19 -13.18
N VAL A 440 -0.59 23.93 -12.45
CA VAL A 440 -0.46 24.12 -11.00
C VAL A 440 -1.46 23.19 -10.31
N VAL A 441 -0.96 22.39 -9.37
CA VAL A 441 -1.74 21.49 -8.51
C VAL A 441 -1.55 21.92 -7.04
N TYR A 442 -2.39 21.39 -6.15
CA TYR A 442 -2.40 21.71 -4.72
C TYR A 442 -2.18 20.42 -3.93
N ASN A 443 -1.24 20.42 -2.99
CA ASN A 443 -1.04 19.28 -2.08
C ASN A 443 -2.08 19.34 -0.95
N ALA A 444 -3.03 18.41 -0.96
CA ALA A 444 -4.17 18.41 -0.03
C ALA A 444 -3.78 18.20 1.45
N ARG A 445 -2.53 17.80 1.76
CA ARG A 445 -2.05 17.68 3.15
C ARG A 445 -1.66 19.04 3.75
N ASN A 446 -1.22 20.01 2.94
CA ASN A 446 -0.61 21.25 3.42
C ASN A 446 -0.99 22.52 2.63
N ASP A 447 -1.94 22.40 1.69
CA ASP A 447 -2.48 23.44 0.80
C ASP A 447 -1.43 24.23 -0.02
N LYS A 448 -0.20 23.72 -0.11
CA LYS A 448 0.85 24.33 -0.94
C LYS A 448 0.55 24.13 -2.42
N LYS A 449 0.71 25.21 -3.19
CA LYS A 449 0.67 25.19 -4.65
C LYS A 449 1.98 24.64 -5.19
N VAL A 450 1.91 23.64 -6.06
CA VAL A 450 3.07 23.05 -6.74
C VAL A 450 2.84 23.16 -8.25
N LYS A 451 3.85 23.62 -8.99
CA LYS A 451 3.80 23.64 -10.46
C LYS A 451 4.50 22.39 -11.00
N ILE A 452 3.84 21.67 -11.90
CA ILE A 452 4.38 20.47 -12.56
C ILE A 452 5.27 20.89 -13.75
N PRO A 453 6.61 20.71 -13.72
CA PRO A 453 7.48 21.25 -14.76
C PRO A 453 7.65 20.30 -15.95
N ARG A 454 7.77 18.99 -15.68
CA ARG A 454 7.94 17.89 -16.64
C ARG A 454 7.20 16.67 -16.10
N ILE A 455 6.58 15.91 -17.00
CA ILE A 455 5.91 14.64 -16.73
C ILE A 455 6.60 13.60 -17.61
N VAL A 456 6.91 12.43 -17.06
CA VAL A 456 7.48 11.30 -17.80
C VAL A 456 6.73 10.00 -17.53
N ARG A 457 6.75 9.10 -18.51
CA ARG A 457 6.50 7.67 -18.32
C ARG A 457 7.84 6.96 -18.17
N MET A 458 7.90 6.02 -17.22
CA MET A 458 9.09 5.24 -16.91
C MET A 458 9.07 3.92 -17.69
N HIS A 459 10.12 3.68 -18.47
CA HIS A 459 10.31 2.48 -19.29
C HIS A 459 11.52 1.72 -18.74
N SER A 460 11.36 1.12 -17.55
CA SER A 460 12.49 0.70 -16.70
C SER A 460 13.42 1.91 -16.49
N ASN A 461 14.66 1.88 -16.98
CA ASN A 461 15.66 2.91 -16.76
C ASN A 461 15.60 4.08 -17.76
N GLU A 462 14.67 4.03 -18.73
CA GLU A 462 14.50 5.04 -19.78
C GLU A 462 13.28 5.92 -19.52
N MET A 463 13.34 7.21 -19.89
CA MET A 463 12.32 8.23 -19.57
C MET A 463 11.71 8.83 -20.83
N GLU A 464 10.41 8.62 -21.04
CA GLU A 464 9.65 9.25 -22.14
C GLU A 464 8.94 10.51 -21.62
N GLU A 465 9.23 11.70 -22.18
CA GLU A 465 8.48 12.92 -21.84
C GLU A 465 7.09 12.93 -22.49
N VAL A 466 6.06 13.16 -21.67
CA VAL A 466 4.66 13.23 -22.10
C VAL A 466 4.06 14.58 -21.71
N ASN A 467 3.21 15.15 -22.56
CA ASN A 467 2.62 16.47 -22.33
C ASN A 467 1.41 16.44 -21.38
N GLU A 468 0.64 15.35 -21.37
CA GLU A 468 -0.53 15.15 -20.52
C GLU A 468 -0.74 13.67 -20.18
N ILE A 469 -1.27 13.39 -18.99
CA ILE A 469 -1.60 12.05 -18.48
C ILE A 469 -3.05 12.07 -17.96
N HIS A 470 -3.76 10.96 -18.17
CA HIS A 470 -5.21 10.86 -18.00
C HIS A 470 -5.60 10.00 -16.80
N ALA A 471 -6.85 10.12 -16.35
CA ALA A 471 -7.47 9.22 -15.38
C ALA A 471 -7.21 7.73 -15.70
N GLY A 472 -6.87 6.97 -14.66
CA GLY A 472 -6.46 5.56 -14.72
C GLY A 472 -4.97 5.32 -14.97
N GLU A 473 -4.17 6.31 -15.37
CA GLU A 473 -2.75 6.14 -15.71
C GLU A 473 -1.80 6.48 -14.54
N ILE A 474 -0.57 5.94 -14.62
CA ILE A 474 0.56 6.23 -13.73
C ILE A 474 1.62 7.03 -14.49
N CYS A 475 2.21 8.03 -13.83
CA CYS A 475 3.34 8.82 -14.37
C CYS A 475 4.30 9.26 -13.26
N ALA A 476 5.52 9.65 -13.62
CA ALA A 476 6.44 10.33 -12.70
C ALA A 476 6.57 11.82 -13.05
N VAL A 477 6.68 12.67 -12.03
CA VAL A 477 6.84 14.13 -12.17
C VAL A 477 8.10 14.62 -11.47
N PHE A 478 8.80 15.57 -12.11
CA PHE A 478 10.07 16.11 -11.61
C PHE A 478 9.86 17.29 -10.65
N GLY A 479 10.73 17.39 -9.62
CA GLY A 479 10.87 18.62 -8.82
C GLY A 479 9.68 18.93 -7.92
N VAL A 480 8.84 17.93 -7.65
CA VAL A 480 7.69 18.00 -6.73
C VAL A 480 8.15 17.56 -5.35
N ASP A 481 8.30 18.50 -4.41
CA ASP A 481 8.55 18.18 -3.01
C ASP A 481 7.24 17.80 -2.31
N CYS A 482 7.19 16.55 -1.87
CA CYS A 482 6.07 15.92 -1.18
C CYS A 482 6.56 14.70 -0.39
N ALA A 483 5.66 14.11 0.41
CA ALA A 483 5.88 12.82 1.05
C ALA A 483 5.05 11.72 0.37
N SER A 484 5.46 10.45 0.51
CA SER A 484 4.62 9.32 0.12
C SER A 484 3.23 9.40 0.79
N GLY A 485 2.18 9.12 0.01
CA GLY A 485 0.79 9.25 0.43
C GLY A 485 0.20 10.67 0.36
N ASP A 486 0.93 11.66 -0.15
CA ASP A 486 0.34 12.98 -0.44
C ASP A 486 -0.64 12.90 -1.62
N THR A 487 -1.83 13.48 -1.45
CA THR A 487 -2.81 13.66 -2.53
C THR A 487 -2.66 15.03 -3.16
N PHE A 488 -2.65 15.10 -4.49
CA PHE A 488 -2.70 16.33 -5.26
C PHE A 488 -4.07 16.56 -5.88
N THR A 489 -4.60 17.78 -5.79
CA THR A 489 -5.85 18.19 -6.43
C THR A 489 -5.66 19.43 -7.32
N ASP A 490 -6.71 19.83 -8.04
CA ASP A 490 -6.79 21.08 -8.78
C ASP A 490 -6.86 22.35 -7.90
N GLY A 491 -7.10 22.19 -6.60
CA GLY A 491 -7.32 23.27 -5.62
C GLY A 491 -8.78 23.72 -5.47
N THR A 492 -9.73 23.17 -6.23
CA THR A 492 -11.17 23.36 -5.95
C THR A 492 -11.70 22.23 -5.07
N LEU A 493 -11.25 20.99 -5.29
CA LEU A 493 -11.62 19.83 -4.48
C LEU A 493 -10.80 19.75 -3.19
N GLY A 494 -11.49 19.55 -2.07
CA GLY A 494 -10.90 19.30 -0.74
C GLY A 494 -10.63 17.83 -0.46
N TYR A 495 -10.48 17.02 -1.51
CA TYR A 495 -10.39 15.56 -1.40
C TYR A 495 -8.99 15.11 -0.99
N THR A 496 -8.91 14.05 -0.22
CA THR A 496 -7.67 13.38 0.16
C THR A 496 -7.90 11.87 0.06
N MET A 497 -6.99 11.13 -0.58
CA MET A 497 -7.13 9.66 -0.68
C MET A 497 -6.95 9.03 0.70
N THR A 498 -7.56 7.86 0.92
CA THR A 498 -7.35 7.08 2.15
C THR A 498 -5.87 6.78 2.37
N SER A 499 -5.38 7.01 3.59
CA SER A 499 -4.00 6.72 3.99
C SER A 499 -3.69 5.23 3.92
N MET A 500 -2.49 4.88 3.46
CA MET A 500 -1.99 3.51 3.52
C MET A 500 -1.71 3.09 4.98
N PHE A 501 -1.83 1.80 5.26
CA PHE A 501 -1.45 1.24 6.56
C PHE A 501 0.07 1.27 6.73
N VAL A 502 0.56 2.04 7.71
CA VAL A 502 1.98 2.10 8.08
C VAL A 502 2.17 1.30 9.37
N PRO A 503 2.86 0.15 9.34
CA PRO A 503 3.16 -0.60 10.57
C PRO A 503 4.09 0.19 11.51
N ASP A 504 4.04 -0.12 12.80
CA ASP A 504 4.98 0.40 13.77
C ASP A 504 6.34 -0.31 13.66
N ALA A 505 7.43 0.47 13.69
CA ALA A 505 8.79 -0.04 13.70
C ALA A 505 9.05 -0.92 14.94
N VAL A 506 9.70 -2.07 14.72
CA VAL A 506 9.96 -3.10 15.74
C VAL A 506 11.41 -3.12 16.25
N ILE A 507 12.36 -2.65 15.42
CA ILE A 507 13.78 -2.55 15.78
C ILE A 507 14.20 -1.08 15.74
N SER A 508 14.93 -0.65 16.78
CA SER A 508 15.64 0.62 16.84
C SER A 508 17.15 0.40 16.87
N LEU A 509 17.93 1.36 16.40
CA LEU A 509 19.38 1.29 16.36
C LEU A 509 19.98 2.70 16.45
N SER A 510 20.98 2.91 17.31
CA SER A 510 21.71 4.19 17.31
C SER A 510 22.76 4.23 16.22
N ILE A 511 22.86 5.36 15.52
CA ILE A 511 23.71 5.53 14.34
C ILE A 511 24.41 6.89 14.38
N LYS A 512 25.69 6.91 14.03
CA LYS A 512 26.54 8.10 14.09
C LYS A 512 27.52 8.13 12.92
N PRO A 513 27.70 9.26 12.19
CA PRO A 513 28.74 9.34 11.16
C PRO A 513 30.15 9.19 11.79
N LYS A 514 31.06 8.46 11.13
CA LYS A 514 32.45 8.29 11.61
C LYS A 514 33.21 9.61 11.71
N GLN A 515 32.91 10.57 10.83
CA GLN A 515 33.51 11.91 10.85
C GLN A 515 32.45 12.98 11.02
N THR A 516 32.71 13.97 11.90
CA THR A 516 31.84 15.14 12.09
C THR A 516 31.69 16.01 10.83
N LYS A 517 32.58 15.83 9.83
CA LYS A 517 32.48 16.50 8.53
C LYS A 517 31.28 16.04 7.72
N ASP A 518 30.84 14.80 7.93
CA ASP A 518 29.84 14.13 7.08
C ASP A 518 28.41 14.40 7.58
N THR A 519 28.27 15.05 8.75
CA THR A 519 26.99 15.40 9.39
C THR A 519 26.00 16.14 8.47
N PRO A 520 26.38 17.06 7.56
CA PRO A 520 25.43 17.67 6.62
C PRO A 520 24.83 16.66 5.63
N ASN A 521 25.64 15.75 5.10
CA ASN A 521 25.19 14.70 4.19
C ASN A 521 24.33 13.67 4.93
N PHE A 522 24.73 13.30 6.14
CA PHE A 522 23.97 12.42 7.05
C PHE A 522 22.56 12.97 7.30
N SER A 523 22.44 14.25 7.69
CA SER A 523 21.15 14.91 7.90
C SER A 523 20.32 15.02 6.63
N LYS A 524 20.94 15.24 5.45
CA LYS A 524 20.23 15.20 4.15
C LYS A 524 19.68 13.80 3.88
N ALA A 525 20.49 12.75 4.06
CA ALA A 525 20.10 11.36 3.83
C ALA A 525 18.93 10.94 4.72
N MET A 526 19.02 11.17 6.03
CA MET A 526 17.93 10.90 6.99
C MET A 526 16.62 11.61 6.59
N SER A 527 16.71 12.90 6.25
CA SER A 527 15.55 13.72 5.85
C SER A 527 14.98 13.36 4.46
N ARG A 528 15.70 12.58 3.64
CA ARG A 528 15.15 11.92 2.46
C ARG A 528 14.49 10.61 2.85
N PHE A 529 15.20 9.71 3.52
CA PHE A 529 14.71 8.35 3.77
C PHE A 529 13.42 8.35 4.60
N GLN A 530 13.26 9.27 5.55
CA GLN A 530 12.00 9.48 6.29
C GLN A 530 10.83 10.04 5.45
N ARG A 531 11.08 10.65 4.28
CA ARG A 531 10.05 11.02 3.27
C ARG A 531 9.81 9.88 2.27
N GLU A 532 10.86 9.12 1.97
CA GLU A 532 10.85 7.95 1.07
C GLU A 532 10.10 6.77 1.69
N ASP A 533 10.23 6.54 3.00
CA ASP A 533 9.60 5.46 3.77
C ASP A 533 9.12 5.97 5.16
N PRO A 534 7.81 5.92 5.48
CA PRO A 534 7.29 6.35 6.78
C PRO A 534 7.45 5.31 7.92
N THR A 535 7.89 4.08 7.63
CA THR A 535 8.32 3.11 8.64
C THR A 535 9.74 3.42 9.14
N PHE A 536 10.58 4.03 8.29
CA PHE A 536 11.91 4.52 8.67
C PHE A 536 11.80 5.79 9.51
N ARG A 537 11.73 5.63 10.83
CA ARG A 537 11.57 6.75 11.78
C ARG A 537 12.94 7.15 12.35
N VAL A 538 13.27 8.43 12.24
CA VAL A 538 14.49 9.02 12.81
C VAL A 538 14.10 9.92 13.98
N HIS A 539 14.78 9.74 15.12
CA HIS A 539 14.70 10.66 16.25
C HIS A 539 16.08 10.86 16.88
N VAL A 540 16.31 12.02 17.49
CA VAL A 540 17.46 12.23 18.38
C VAL A 540 16.93 12.05 19.81
N ASP A 541 17.52 11.11 20.55
CA ASP A 541 17.19 10.96 21.97
C ASP A 541 17.73 12.19 22.73
N THR A 542 16.85 12.84 23.50
CA THR A 542 17.19 14.06 24.25
C THR A 542 18.06 13.78 25.47
N GLU A 543 18.16 12.52 25.93
CA GLU A 543 18.95 12.14 27.10
C GLU A 543 20.38 11.68 26.74
N SER A 544 20.56 10.87 25.68
CA SER A 544 21.89 10.46 25.18
C SER A 544 22.51 11.40 24.14
N GLN A 545 21.69 12.20 23.44
CA GLN A 545 22.06 12.95 22.21
C GLN A 545 22.52 12.06 21.03
N GLU A 546 22.23 10.76 21.06
CA GLU A 546 22.43 9.89 19.90
C GLU A 546 21.25 9.97 18.92
N THR A 547 21.54 9.83 17.63
CA THR A 547 20.51 9.67 16.59
C THR A 547 20.10 8.20 16.55
N ILE A 548 18.82 7.93 16.78
CA ILE A 548 18.23 6.60 16.74
C ILE A 548 17.36 6.50 15.49
N ILE A 549 17.67 5.52 14.64
CA ILE A 549 16.83 5.09 13.52
C ILE A 549 16.00 3.89 13.95
N SER A 550 14.79 3.77 13.43
CA SER A 550 13.88 2.66 13.71
C SER A 550 13.21 2.20 12.42
N GLY A 551 13.02 0.89 12.27
CA GLY A 551 12.48 0.28 11.06
C GLY A 551 11.89 -1.12 11.29
N MET A 552 11.63 -1.83 10.18
CA MET A 552 10.87 -3.08 10.19
C MET A 552 11.71 -4.34 10.48
N GLY A 553 13.04 -4.29 10.38
CA GLY A 553 13.91 -5.44 10.56
C GLY A 553 15.40 -5.11 10.53
N GLU A 554 16.23 -6.13 10.76
CA GLU A 554 17.71 -6.00 10.78
C GLU A 554 18.23 -5.68 9.36
N LEU A 555 17.73 -6.40 8.35
CA LEU A 555 18.07 -6.21 6.94
C LEU A 555 17.58 -4.86 6.39
N HIS A 556 16.40 -4.40 6.83
CA HIS A 556 15.88 -3.05 6.55
C HIS A 556 16.90 -1.98 6.94
N LEU A 557 17.35 -1.99 8.20
CA LEU A 557 18.25 -0.96 8.73
C LEU A 557 19.66 -1.06 8.13
N ASP A 558 20.19 -2.26 7.95
CA ASP A 558 21.46 -2.51 7.26
C ASP A 558 21.47 -1.92 5.84
N ILE A 559 20.39 -2.11 5.07
CA ILE A 559 20.28 -1.57 3.72
C ILE A 559 20.26 -0.03 3.74
N TYR A 560 19.57 0.61 4.68
CA TYR A 560 19.63 2.07 4.80
C TYR A 560 21.01 2.59 5.24
N VAL A 561 21.74 1.88 6.10
CA VAL A 561 23.14 2.20 6.44
C VAL A 561 24.03 2.12 5.21
N GLU A 562 23.94 1.04 4.44
CA GLU A 562 24.74 0.83 3.24
C GLU A 562 24.37 1.80 2.11
N ARG A 563 23.10 2.25 2.05
CA ARG A 563 22.66 3.36 1.18
C ARG A 563 23.24 4.71 1.59
N MET A 564 23.33 5.05 2.89
CA MET A 564 24.04 6.27 3.35
C MET A 564 25.51 6.26 2.90
N ARG A 565 26.12 5.07 2.97
CA ARG A 565 27.51 4.84 2.57
C ARG A 565 27.74 4.99 1.07
N ARG A 566 26.86 4.44 0.23
CA ARG A 566 27.00 4.45 -1.24
C ARG A 566 26.44 5.72 -1.90
N GLU A 567 25.23 6.15 -1.53
CA GLU A 567 24.56 7.31 -2.16
C GLU A 567 25.10 8.66 -1.64
N TYR A 568 25.46 8.75 -0.35
CA TYR A 568 25.86 10.00 0.30
C TYR A 568 27.33 10.06 0.75
N ASN A 569 28.09 8.99 0.53
CA ASN A 569 29.48 8.82 0.98
C ASN A 569 29.65 8.98 2.51
N VAL A 570 28.60 8.67 3.29
CA VAL A 570 28.62 8.78 4.76
C VAL A 570 28.91 7.42 5.38
N ASP A 571 30.14 7.26 5.84
CA ASP A 571 30.61 6.05 6.52
C ASP A 571 30.10 6.09 7.99
N CYS A 572 29.09 5.29 8.33
CA CYS A 572 28.46 5.29 9.66
C CYS A 572 29.08 4.29 10.65
N ILE A 573 28.92 4.57 11.94
CA ILE A 573 29.05 3.62 13.05
C ILE A 573 27.64 3.24 13.49
N VAL A 574 27.45 1.95 13.71
CA VAL A 574 26.18 1.28 14.02
C VAL A 574 26.28 0.77 15.46
N GLY A 575 25.36 1.21 16.33
CA GLY A 575 25.23 0.76 17.71
C GLY A 575 24.55 -0.60 17.81
N GLN A 576 24.40 -1.14 19.02
CA GLN A 576 23.64 -2.37 19.22
C GLN A 576 22.13 -2.11 18.98
N PRO A 577 21.41 -3.02 18.28
CA PRO A 577 19.96 -2.95 18.16
C PRO A 577 19.27 -2.90 19.53
N GLN A 578 18.27 -2.05 19.65
CA GLN A 578 17.38 -1.95 20.80
C GLN A 578 15.98 -2.42 20.40
N VAL A 579 15.41 -3.31 21.20
CA VAL A 579 14.06 -3.85 21.01
C VAL A 579 13.03 -2.89 21.60
N ALA A 580 11.92 -2.69 20.88
CA ALA A 580 10.80 -1.89 21.34
C ALA A 580 9.97 -2.61 22.42
N TYR A 581 10.52 -2.77 23.62
CA TYR A 581 9.81 -3.27 24.79
C TYR A 581 8.61 -2.37 25.14
N ARG A 582 7.66 -2.91 25.91
CA ARG A 582 6.49 -2.19 26.46
C ARG A 582 6.37 -2.47 27.95
N GLU A 583 5.54 -1.71 28.64
CA GLU A 583 5.28 -1.88 30.07
C GLU A 583 3.78 -2.17 30.32
N THR A 584 3.43 -2.91 31.36
CA THR A 584 2.03 -3.14 31.77
C THR A 584 1.92 -3.38 33.28
N ILE A 585 0.70 -3.55 33.79
CA ILE A 585 0.37 -3.81 35.20
C ILE A 585 -0.34 -5.16 35.35
N GLN A 586 -0.19 -5.82 36.50
CA GLN A 586 -0.84 -7.12 36.76
C GLN A 586 -1.98 -7.04 37.78
N SER A 587 -1.98 -6.06 38.69
CA SER A 587 -2.93 -6.02 39.82
C SER A 587 -3.77 -4.75 39.87
N LYS A 588 -5.01 -4.88 40.36
CA LYS A 588 -5.91 -3.76 40.65
C LYS A 588 -5.46 -3.06 41.93
N ILE A 589 -5.12 -1.77 41.85
CA ILE A 589 -4.66 -0.98 43.00
C ILE A 589 -5.39 0.38 43.08
N PRO A 590 -5.97 0.72 44.25
CA PRO A 590 -6.52 2.04 44.50
C PRO A 590 -5.41 3.07 44.74
N PHE A 591 -5.67 4.33 44.37
CA PHE A 591 -4.78 5.45 44.63
C PHE A 591 -5.56 6.66 45.18
N ASP A 592 -4.89 7.44 46.03
CA ASP A 592 -5.29 8.78 46.44
C ASP A 592 -4.03 9.65 46.36
N HIS A 593 -4.05 10.66 45.50
CA HIS A 593 -2.92 11.57 45.34
C HIS A 593 -3.37 13.02 45.38
N ILE A 594 -2.80 13.76 46.33
CA ILE A 594 -2.98 15.20 46.51
C ILE A 594 -1.71 15.89 45.99
N LEU A 595 -1.85 16.67 44.92
CA LEU A 595 -0.90 17.71 44.56
C LEU A 595 -1.27 18.99 45.32
N LYS A 596 -0.37 19.46 46.18
CA LYS A 596 -0.45 20.80 46.80
C LYS A 596 0.92 21.49 46.73
N LYS A 597 1.01 22.61 46.02
CA LYS A 597 2.17 23.51 46.04
C LYS A 597 1.69 24.95 46.22
N GLN A 598 2.35 25.71 47.08
CA GLN A 598 1.97 27.08 47.39
C GLN A 598 3.23 27.97 47.47
N THR A 599 3.64 28.52 46.32
CA THR A 599 4.87 29.31 46.17
C THR A 599 4.55 30.78 45.94
N GLY A 600 4.01 31.46 46.96
CA GLY A 600 3.82 32.92 47.04
C GLY A 600 2.74 33.54 46.14
N GLY A 601 2.38 32.90 45.03
CA GLY A 601 1.29 33.31 44.13
C GLY A 601 0.15 32.29 44.10
N ALA A 602 -0.54 32.20 42.96
CA ALA A 602 -1.56 31.16 42.71
C ALA A 602 -0.97 29.75 42.95
N GLY A 603 -1.68 28.92 43.70
CA GLY A 603 -1.22 27.58 44.05
C GLY A 603 -1.45 26.55 42.93
N ASP A 604 -0.81 25.39 43.06
CA ASP A 604 -1.29 24.14 42.47
C ASP A 604 -2.08 23.39 43.55
N TYR A 605 -3.36 23.14 43.33
CA TYR A 605 -4.17 22.18 44.10
C TYR A 605 -4.98 21.27 43.19
N ALA A 606 -4.78 19.96 43.34
CA ALA A 606 -5.67 18.93 42.80
C ALA A 606 -5.55 17.64 43.61
N ARG A 607 -6.67 17.05 44.00
CA ARG A 607 -6.73 15.68 44.52
C ARG A 607 -7.43 14.78 43.51
N VAL A 608 -6.84 13.63 43.23
CA VAL A 608 -7.39 12.61 42.33
C VAL A 608 -7.42 11.27 43.06
N VAL A 609 -8.59 10.62 43.11
CA VAL A 609 -8.83 9.34 43.77
C VAL A 609 -9.43 8.37 42.76
N GLY A 610 -9.04 7.10 42.84
CA GLY A 610 -9.46 6.11 41.86
C GLY A 610 -8.75 4.78 42.03
N TRP A 611 -8.71 3.99 40.97
CA TRP A 611 -7.89 2.79 40.88
C TRP A 611 -7.31 2.61 39.47
N MET A 612 -6.19 1.89 39.41
CA MET A 612 -5.66 1.34 38.15
C MET A 612 -5.85 -0.17 38.15
N GLU A 613 -6.13 -0.74 36.99
CA GLU A 613 -6.27 -2.20 36.80
C GLU A 613 -5.92 -2.61 35.36
N PRO A 614 -5.46 -3.84 35.12
CA PRO A 614 -5.26 -4.34 33.77
C PRO A 614 -6.59 -4.42 33.01
N THR A 615 -6.60 -4.04 31.73
CA THR A 615 -7.77 -4.20 30.83
C THR A 615 -8.05 -5.66 30.45
N GLY A 616 -7.14 -6.57 30.77
CA GLY A 616 -7.18 -7.98 30.36
C GLY A 616 -6.74 -8.24 28.91
N GLN A 617 -6.52 -7.19 28.10
CA GLN A 617 -6.03 -7.28 26.72
C GLN A 617 -4.83 -6.36 26.50
N ILE A 618 -3.73 -6.91 25.97
CA ILE A 618 -2.47 -6.20 25.75
C ILE A 618 -2.49 -5.44 24.40
N SER A 619 -3.50 -4.60 24.20
CA SER A 619 -3.60 -3.69 23.05
C SER A 619 -3.64 -2.24 23.50
N ASP A 620 -4.70 -1.84 24.19
CA ASP A 620 -5.06 -0.44 24.41
C ASP A 620 -5.13 -0.08 25.89
N ASN A 621 -4.95 1.21 26.17
CA ASN A 621 -5.10 1.78 27.50
C ASN A 621 -6.46 2.48 27.61
N HIS A 622 -7.17 2.28 28.71
CA HIS A 622 -8.50 2.82 28.93
C HIS A 622 -8.50 3.87 30.03
N PHE A 623 -9.31 4.92 29.86
CA PHE A 623 -9.53 5.95 30.87
C PHE A 623 -11.03 6.07 31.13
N GLU A 624 -11.44 6.01 32.39
CA GLU A 624 -12.86 6.06 32.77
C GLU A 624 -13.11 7.04 33.92
N GLN A 625 -14.27 7.68 33.89
CA GLN A 625 -14.73 8.61 34.93
C GLN A 625 -16.03 8.08 35.55
N GLN A 626 -15.99 7.79 36.86
CA GLN A 626 -17.12 7.29 37.65
C GLN A 626 -17.49 8.27 38.78
N ILE A 627 -17.40 9.56 38.50
CA ILE A 627 -17.60 10.63 39.49
C ILE A 627 -19.09 10.93 39.70
N THR A 628 -19.50 10.84 40.96
CA THR A 628 -20.87 11.15 41.38
C THR A 628 -20.93 12.53 42.02
N GLY A 629 -21.91 13.36 41.65
CA GLY A 629 -22.14 14.67 42.30
C GLY A 629 -21.22 15.82 41.88
N GLY A 630 -20.32 15.64 40.91
CA GLY A 630 -19.57 16.73 40.27
C GLY A 630 -18.44 17.35 41.10
N THR A 631 -17.78 16.58 41.98
CA THR A 631 -16.64 17.04 42.80
C THR A 631 -15.44 17.53 41.98
N ILE A 632 -15.31 17.05 40.75
CA ILE A 632 -14.40 17.55 39.70
C ILE A 632 -15.25 17.93 38.47
N SER A 633 -14.93 19.04 37.81
CA SER A 633 -15.60 19.46 36.58
C SER A 633 -15.05 18.72 35.34
N GLU A 634 -15.90 18.51 34.32
CA GLU A 634 -15.55 17.85 33.05
C GLU A 634 -14.27 18.41 32.41
N LYS A 635 -14.09 19.74 32.50
CA LYS A 635 -12.89 20.46 32.04
C LYS A 635 -11.60 19.93 32.68
N TYR A 636 -11.62 19.62 33.96
CA TYR A 636 -10.47 19.04 34.66
C TYR A 636 -10.35 17.52 34.42
N LEU A 637 -11.44 16.82 34.11
CA LEU A 637 -11.40 15.39 33.75
C LEU A 637 -10.76 15.16 32.38
N LEU A 638 -11.08 15.99 31.38
CA LEU A 638 -10.35 16.08 30.11
C LEU A 638 -8.85 16.43 30.29
N ALA A 639 -8.47 17.08 31.40
CA ALA A 639 -7.07 17.33 31.75
C ALA A 639 -6.42 16.13 32.46
N CYS A 640 -7.18 15.35 33.22
CA CYS A 640 -6.74 14.08 33.80
C CYS A 640 -6.51 13.04 32.70
N GLU A 641 -7.43 12.88 31.76
CA GLU A 641 -7.31 12.01 30.59
C GLU A 641 -6.01 12.30 29.80
N LYS A 642 -5.75 13.58 29.49
CA LYS A 642 -4.49 14.05 28.86
C LYS A 642 -3.25 13.95 29.76
N GLY A 643 -3.43 13.68 31.05
CA GLY A 643 -2.38 13.33 32.00
C GLY A 643 -2.08 11.82 31.99
N PHE A 644 -3.13 11.00 31.92
CA PHE A 644 -3.05 9.54 31.82
C PHE A 644 -2.39 9.09 30.51
N TYR A 645 -2.87 9.53 29.34
CA TYR A 645 -2.27 9.12 28.06
C TYR A 645 -0.80 9.58 27.94
N ALA A 646 -0.49 10.80 28.39
CA ALA A 646 0.89 11.30 28.45
C ALA A 646 1.77 10.57 29.50
N SER A 647 1.19 9.84 30.45
CA SER A 647 1.93 8.92 31.33
C SER A 647 2.13 7.55 30.69
N CYS A 648 1.21 7.13 29.82
CA CYS A 648 1.33 5.89 29.06
C CYS A 648 2.35 5.97 27.92
N GLU A 649 2.71 7.17 27.45
CA GLU A 649 3.77 7.38 26.45
C GLU A 649 5.17 6.97 26.96
N LYS A 650 5.51 7.33 28.21
CA LYS A 650 6.81 7.04 28.85
C LYS A 650 6.61 6.46 30.24
N GLY A 651 6.59 5.13 30.30
CA GLY A 651 6.28 4.34 31.49
C GLY A 651 7.31 4.49 32.62
N PRO A 652 6.93 4.22 33.88
CA PRO A 652 7.80 4.43 35.04
C PRO A 652 8.94 3.41 35.23
N LEU A 653 8.93 2.26 34.55
CA LEU A 653 9.84 1.14 34.84
C LEU A 653 11.10 1.15 33.96
N LEU A 654 10.95 1.39 32.66
CA LEU A 654 12.02 1.45 31.65
C LEU A 654 11.95 2.72 30.78
N GLY A 655 10.90 3.53 30.91
CA GLY A 655 10.64 4.66 30.01
C GLY A 655 10.00 4.26 28.68
N HIS A 656 9.42 3.06 28.58
CA HIS A 656 8.76 2.57 27.37
C HIS A 656 7.24 2.76 27.43
N ARG A 657 6.56 2.68 26.27
CA ARG A 657 5.11 2.87 26.18
C ARG A 657 4.37 1.79 27.00
N VAL A 658 3.44 2.21 27.84
CA VAL A 658 2.53 1.34 28.59
C VAL A 658 1.42 0.82 27.68
N LEU A 659 1.03 -0.45 27.82
CA LEU A 659 -0.12 -1.07 27.16
C LEU A 659 -1.00 -1.82 28.18
N GLY A 660 -2.29 -1.98 27.89
CA GLY A 660 -3.22 -2.77 28.69
C GLY A 660 -3.57 -2.20 30.07
N ALA A 661 -3.30 -0.92 30.33
CA ALA A 661 -3.62 -0.27 31.60
C ALA A 661 -4.99 0.45 31.53
N SER A 662 -5.86 0.19 32.49
CA SER A 662 -7.05 1.00 32.77
C SER A 662 -6.80 1.92 33.96
N MET A 663 -7.28 3.16 33.89
CA MET A 663 -7.31 4.10 35.01
C MET A 663 -8.72 4.67 35.17
N VAL A 664 -9.33 4.38 36.32
CA VAL A 664 -10.68 4.87 36.67
C VAL A 664 -10.54 5.93 37.76
N ILE A 665 -11.11 7.12 37.54
CA ILE A 665 -11.22 8.17 38.56
C ILE A 665 -12.67 8.17 39.08
N ASN A 666 -12.84 7.96 40.38
CA ASN A 666 -14.16 7.91 41.02
C ASN A 666 -14.45 9.11 41.95
N ASP A 667 -13.42 9.76 42.49
CA ASP A 667 -13.56 10.93 43.36
C ASP A 667 -12.33 11.86 43.29
N GLY A 668 -12.42 13.04 43.90
CA GLY A 668 -11.31 13.95 44.10
C GLY A 668 -11.76 15.28 44.69
N ALA A 669 -10.85 16.24 44.74
CA ALA A 669 -11.12 17.57 45.29
C ALA A 669 -10.49 18.69 44.48
N THR A 670 -11.25 19.76 44.34
CA THR A 670 -10.89 21.04 43.71
C THR A 670 -10.70 22.11 44.78
N HIS A 671 -9.98 23.19 44.46
CA HIS A 671 -9.88 24.40 45.28
C HIS A 671 -10.16 25.63 44.40
N MET A 672 -10.98 26.56 44.90
CA MET A 672 -11.59 27.62 44.08
C MET A 672 -10.58 28.56 43.40
N THR A 673 -9.40 28.76 43.98
CA THR A 673 -8.34 29.65 43.44
C THR A 673 -7.15 28.91 42.85
N ASP A 674 -6.91 27.66 43.26
CA ASP A 674 -5.62 26.97 43.04
C ASP A 674 -5.75 25.72 42.15
N SER A 675 -6.97 25.35 41.73
CA SER A 675 -7.17 24.26 40.77
C SER A 675 -7.12 24.75 39.33
N SER A 676 -6.12 24.29 38.58
CA SER A 676 -6.01 24.46 37.13
C SER A 676 -6.05 23.12 36.39
N GLU A 677 -6.27 23.14 35.07
CA GLU A 677 -6.08 21.98 34.20
C GLU A 677 -4.69 21.37 34.35
N MET A 678 -3.66 22.22 34.45
CA MET A 678 -2.27 21.79 34.61
C MET A 678 -2.06 21.12 35.97
N SER A 679 -2.71 21.60 37.03
CA SER A 679 -2.68 21.00 38.37
C SER A 679 -3.27 19.58 38.35
N PHE A 680 -4.44 19.39 37.72
CA PHE A 680 -5.06 18.07 37.57
C PHE A 680 -4.27 17.12 36.66
N ARG A 681 -3.72 17.62 35.55
CA ARG A 681 -2.82 16.86 34.67
C ARG A 681 -1.57 16.38 35.43
N ASN A 682 -0.91 17.28 36.17
CA ASN A 682 0.28 16.99 36.97
C ASN A 682 -0.02 16.05 38.14
N ALA A 683 -1.19 16.18 38.78
CA ALA A 683 -1.63 15.26 39.83
C ALA A 683 -1.88 13.86 39.28
N THR A 684 -2.53 13.76 38.12
CA THR A 684 -2.78 12.47 37.44
C THR A 684 -1.47 11.76 37.06
N GLN A 685 -0.50 12.48 36.50
CA GLN A 685 0.82 11.92 36.19
C GLN A 685 1.58 11.40 37.43
N GLN A 686 1.42 12.06 38.58
CA GLN A 686 2.03 11.62 39.84
C GLN A 686 1.26 10.47 40.50
N ALA A 687 -0.07 10.45 40.40
CA ALA A 687 -0.92 9.34 40.82
C ALA A 687 -0.56 8.07 40.04
N PHE A 688 -0.52 8.16 38.70
CA PHE A 688 -0.16 7.08 37.80
C PHE A 688 1.22 6.50 38.14
N ARG A 689 2.26 7.33 38.28
CA ARG A 689 3.62 6.84 38.62
C ARG A 689 3.66 6.07 39.94
N LYS A 690 2.91 6.49 40.96
CA LYS A 690 2.83 5.80 42.26
C LYS A 690 2.06 4.48 42.15
N ALA A 691 0.87 4.52 41.55
CA ALA A 691 -0.01 3.37 41.40
C ALA A 691 0.62 2.29 40.52
N PHE A 692 1.22 2.68 39.39
CA PHE A 692 1.89 1.77 38.45
C PHE A 692 3.04 1.00 39.09
N LEU A 693 3.89 1.66 39.89
CA LEU A 693 5.00 1.00 40.61
C LEU A 693 4.50 0.04 41.70
N ALA A 694 3.33 0.29 42.28
CA ALA A 694 2.70 -0.64 43.21
C ALA A 694 2.00 -1.82 42.49
N ALA A 695 1.44 -1.60 41.30
CA ALA A 695 0.53 -2.52 40.58
C ALA A 695 1.21 -3.74 39.92
N GLN A 696 2.35 -4.17 40.48
CA GLN A 696 3.20 -5.26 40.00
C GLN A 696 3.55 -5.07 38.50
N PRO A 697 4.34 -4.02 38.17
CA PRO A 697 4.60 -3.65 36.79
C PRO A 697 5.49 -4.69 36.09
N GLN A 698 5.11 -5.04 34.86
CA GLN A 698 5.76 -6.05 34.05
C GLN A 698 6.30 -5.46 32.74
N VAL A 699 7.49 -5.92 32.33
CA VAL A 699 8.04 -5.66 31.00
C VAL A 699 7.47 -6.67 30.02
N LEU A 700 7.05 -6.17 28.87
CA LEU A 700 6.58 -6.97 27.74
C LEU A 700 7.62 -6.91 26.62
N GLU A 701 7.91 -8.05 26.01
CA GLU A 701 8.73 -8.16 24.80
C GLU A 701 7.87 -8.49 23.57
N PRO A 702 8.25 -8.02 22.36
CA PRO A 702 7.60 -8.42 21.13
C PRO A 702 7.99 -9.87 20.77
N LEU A 703 7.00 -10.75 20.65
CA LEU A 703 7.15 -12.06 20.06
C LEU A 703 6.98 -11.99 18.54
N MET A 704 7.85 -12.71 17.85
CA MET A 704 7.91 -12.84 16.41
C MET A 704 7.46 -14.24 16.03
N LYS A 705 6.35 -14.35 15.32
CA LYS A 705 5.86 -15.62 14.78
C LYS A 705 6.78 -16.00 13.62
N THR A 706 7.64 -16.96 13.91
CA THR A 706 8.74 -17.38 13.06
C THR A 706 8.34 -18.67 12.34
N THR A 707 8.50 -18.68 11.03
CA THR A 707 8.36 -19.87 10.17
C THR A 707 9.75 -20.23 9.68
N ILE A 708 10.18 -21.48 9.86
CA ILE A 708 11.47 -21.99 9.41
C ILE A 708 11.21 -23.17 8.48
N THR A 709 11.77 -23.13 7.28
CA THR A 709 11.69 -24.23 6.30
C THR A 709 13.09 -24.75 6.02
N ALA A 710 13.29 -26.06 6.15
CA ALA A 710 14.59 -26.70 5.93
C ALA A 710 14.42 -28.19 5.59
N PRO A 711 15.43 -28.83 4.96
CA PRO A 711 15.44 -30.28 4.76
C PRO A 711 15.31 -31.09 6.05
N ASN A 712 14.60 -32.23 5.97
CA ASN A 712 14.27 -33.11 7.10
C ASN A 712 15.51 -33.55 7.92
N GLU A 713 16.68 -33.67 7.29
CA GLU A 713 17.97 -33.97 7.94
C GLU A 713 18.38 -32.97 9.05
N PHE A 714 17.88 -31.73 9.04
CA PHE A 714 18.25 -30.69 10.02
C PHE A 714 17.21 -30.42 11.11
N GLN A 715 16.12 -31.18 11.17
CA GLN A 715 15.01 -30.93 12.11
C GLN A 715 15.47 -30.86 13.58
N GLY A 716 16.26 -31.82 14.04
CA GLY A 716 16.81 -31.83 15.40
C GLY A 716 17.74 -30.66 15.71
N ASN A 717 18.51 -30.18 14.72
CA ASN A 717 19.39 -29.02 14.89
C ASN A 717 18.57 -27.73 15.08
N ILE A 718 17.52 -27.54 14.29
CA ILE A 718 16.66 -26.35 14.35
C ILE A 718 15.86 -26.33 15.66
N VAL A 719 15.23 -27.44 16.05
CA VAL A 719 14.52 -27.55 17.34
C VAL A 719 15.47 -27.29 18.51
N GLY A 720 16.69 -27.84 18.47
CA GLY A 720 17.72 -27.58 19.47
C GLY A 720 18.23 -26.14 19.52
N LEU A 721 18.17 -25.40 18.41
CA LEU A 721 18.57 -23.99 18.30
C LEU A 721 17.46 -23.05 18.82
N LEU A 722 16.19 -23.38 18.53
CA LEU A 722 15.01 -22.68 19.04
C LEU A 722 14.86 -22.84 20.55
N ASN A 723 15.04 -24.05 21.08
CA ASN A 723 15.02 -24.30 22.53
C ASN A 723 16.12 -23.51 23.26
N LYS A 724 17.31 -23.35 22.66
CA LYS A 724 18.40 -22.49 23.20
C LYS A 724 18.06 -20.99 23.22
N ARG A 725 17.07 -20.55 22.42
CA ARG A 725 16.58 -19.18 22.34
C ARG A 725 15.21 -19.00 23.05
N ASN A 726 14.79 -19.98 23.85
CA ASN A 726 13.52 -20.01 24.60
C ASN A 726 12.27 -19.78 23.72
N ALA A 727 12.30 -20.20 22.46
CA ALA A 727 11.17 -20.08 21.55
C ALA A 727 10.07 -21.11 21.89
N VAL A 728 8.81 -20.72 21.70
CA VAL A 728 7.64 -21.61 21.87
C VAL A 728 7.27 -22.17 20.50
N ILE A 729 7.62 -23.44 20.25
CA ILE A 729 7.22 -24.15 19.03
C ILE A 729 5.70 -24.41 19.11
N SER A 730 4.96 -23.98 18.09
CA SER A 730 3.51 -24.11 18.02
C SER A 730 3.06 -25.25 17.11
N ASP A 731 3.73 -25.49 15.99
CA ASP A 731 3.43 -26.60 15.07
C ASP A 731 4.66 -26.98 14.21
N THR A 732 4.62 -28.14 13.56
CA THR A 732 5.66 -28.61 12.63
C THR A 732 5.06 -29.48 11.52
N GLU A 733 4.85 -28.89 10.35
CA GLU A 733 4.44 -29.59 9.13
C GLU A 733 5.67 -30.33 8.55
N ILE A 734 5.62 -31.67 8.49
CA ILE A 734 6.68 -32.49 7.88
C ILE A 734 6.23 -32.89 6.46
N GLY A 735 6.97 -32.43 5.45
CA GLY A 735 6.85 -32.84 4.05
C GLY A 735 7.80 -34.01 3.71
N PRO A 736 7.84 -34.45 2.45
CA PRO A 736 8.67 -35.58 2.02
C PRO A 736 10.18 -35.29 2.16
N ASP A 737 10.64 -34.14 1.66
CA ASP A 737 12.05 -33.75 1.66
C ASP A 737 12.37 -32.64 2.68
N ASP A 738 11.43 -31.73 2.91
CA ASP A 738 11.51 -30.59 3.80
C ASP A 738 10.47 -30.65 4.94
N PHE A 739 10.74 -29.91 6.01
CA PHE A 739 9.75 -29.60 7.04
C PHE A 739 9.63 -28.08 7.19
N THR A 740 8.45 -27.62 7.59
CA THR A 740 8.17 -26.24 7.97
C THR A 740 7.72 -26.20 9.43
N LEU A 741 8.49 -25.52 10.27
CA LEU A 741 8.26 -25.37 11.70
C LEU A 741 7.77 -23.96 12.02
N TYR A 742 6.72 -23.88 12.84
CA TYR A 742 6.15 -22.63 13.33
C TYR A 742 6.48 -22.44 14.82
N ALA A 743 7.01 -21.29 15.20
CA ALA A 743 7.37 -20.96 16.59
C ALA A 743 7.28 -19.46 16.88
N ASP A 744 6.73 -19.08 18.04
CA ASP A 744 6.82 -17.71 18.55
C ASP A 744 8.17 -17.52 19.27
N CYS A 745 8.97 -16.55 18.81
CA CYS A 745 10.33 -16.29 19.28
C CYS A 745 10.46 -14.84 19.79
N SER A 746 11.11 -14.58 20.92
CA SER A 746 11.44 -13.19 21.33
C SER A 746 12.34 -12.52 20.29
N LEU A 747 11.99 -11.31 19.85
CA LEU A 747 12.82 -10.53 18.92
C LEU A 747 14.24 -10.30 19.46
N ASN A 748 14.37 -10.05 20.77
CA ASN A 748 15.66 -9.94 21.45
C ASN A 748 16.47 -11.24 21.35
N SER A 749 15.78 -12.38 21.47
CA SER A 749 16.36 -13.71 21.27
C SER A 749 16.46 -14.13 19.81
N MET A 750 16.30 -13.24 18.82
CA MET A 750 16.45 -13.55 17.38
C MET A 750 17.56 -12.77 16.66
N PHE A 751 18.24 -11.82 17.31
CA PHE A 751 19.44 -11.20 16.70
C PHE A 751 20.49 -12.25 16.31
N GLY A 752 21.09 -12.08 15.13
CA GLY A 752 22.07 -13.01 14.55
C GLY A 752 21.54 -14.43 14.27
N PHE A 753 20.22 -14.66 14.32
CA PHE A 753 19.62 -15.99 14.08
C PHE A 753 19.94 -16.51 12.68
N SER A 754 19.87 -15.66 11.65
CA SER A 754 20.14 -16.01 10.24
C SER A 754 21.48 -16.75 10.05
N THR A 755 22.56 -16.21 10.63
CA THR A 755 23.90 -16.81 10.58
C THR A 755 23.95 -18.17 11.27
N GLN A 756 23.28 -18.32 12.40
CA GLN A 756 23.25 -19.58 13.15
C GLN A 756 22.36 -20.64 12.50
N LEU A 757 21.21 -20.25 11.92
CA LEU A 757 20.36 -21.14 11.14
C LEU A 757 21.12 -21.69 9.94
N ARG A 758 21.78 -20.81 9.16
CA ARG A 758 22.59 -21.22 8.01
C ARG A 758 23.73 -22.17 8.42
N ALA A 759 24.42 -21.90 9.53
CA ALA A 759 25.43 -22.82 10.05
C ALA A 759 24.83 -24.18 10.46
N ALA A 760 23.66 -24.21 11.10
CA ALA A 760 22.98 -25.43 11.55
C ALA A 760 22.35 -26.27 10.44
N THR A 761 22.19 -25.70 9.23
CA THR A 761 21.48 -26.28 8.07
C THR A 761 22.34 -26.35 6.81
N GLN A 762 23.66 -26.15 6.93
CA GLN A 762 24.60 -26.07 5.80
C GLN A 762 24.20 -25.04 4.72
N GLY A 763 23.49 -23.98 5.13
CA GLY A 763 22.96 -22.94 4.24
C GLY A 763 21.62 -23.26 3.58
N LYS A 764 21.07 -24.48 3.76
CA LYS A 764 19.81 -24.93 3.14
C LYS A 764 18.54 -24.49 3.88
N GLY A 765 18.66 -23.95 5.09
CA GLY A 765 17.52 -23.51 5.91
C GLY A 765 17.19 -22.04 5.73
N GLU A 766 15.91 -21.76 5.47
CA GLU A 766 15.33 -20.42 5.36
C GLU A 766 14.40 -20.14 6.54
N PHE A 767 14.22 -18.86 6.86
CA PHE A 767 13.24 -18.44 7.86
C PHE A 767 12.59 -17.12 7.48
N SER A 768 11.37 -16.94 7.97
CA SER A 768 10.61 -15.70 7.91
C SER A 768 10.01 -15.40 9.27
N MET A 769 9.82 -14.14 9.61
CA MET A 769 9.22 -13.74 10.88
C MET A 769 8.26 -12.55 10.71
N GLU A 770 7.04 -12.70 11.21
CA GLU A 770 6.07 -11.60 11.35
C GLU A 770 5.92 -11.21 12.82
N PHE A 771 5.64 -9.95 13.13
CA PHE A 771 5.28 -9.56 14.49
C PHE A 771 3.98 -10.26 14.89
N SER A 772 4.01 -10.96 16.02
CA SER A 772 2.91 -11.78 16.53
C SER A 772 2.06 -10.99 17.52
N HIS A 773 2.63 -10.72 18.69
CA HIS A 773 2.00 -10.00 19.80
C HIS A 773 3.06 -9.60 20.85
N TYR A 774 2.67 -8.81 21.85
CA TYR A 774 3.50 -8.57 23.04
C TYR A 774 3.21 -9.61 24.12
N SER A 775 4.27 -10.11 24.76
CA SER A 775 4.18 -11.14 25.81
C SER A 775 5.05 -10.77 27.02
N PRO A 776 4.68 -11.19 28.25
CA PRO A 776 5.53 -11.12 29.44
C PRO A 776 6.99 -11.55 29.21
N ALA A 777 7.93 -10.62 29.36
CA ALA A 777 9.35 -10.92 29.25
C ALA A 777 9.84 -11.81 30.43
N PRO A 778 10.74 -12.78 30.21
CA PRO A 778 11.28 -13.63 31.27
C PRO A 778 11.89 -12.83 32.42
N MET A 779 11.64 -13.24 33.68
CA MET A 779 12.07 -12.50 34.88
C MET A 779 13.57 -12.17 34.94
N GLN A 780 14.42 -12.99 34.32
CA GLN A 780 15.86 -12.74 34.24
C GLN A 780 16.17 -11.56 33.30
N LEU A 781 15.55 -11.53 32.11
CA LEU A 781 15.66 -10.43 31.15
C LEU A 781 15.04 -9.15 31.73
N GLN A 782 13.88 -9.25 32.37
CA GLN A 782 13.24 -8.10 33.05
C GLN A 782 14.18 -7.46 34.08
N LYS A 783 14.83 -8.25 34.94
CA LYS A 783 15.81 -7.75 35.92
C LYS A 783 17.04 -7.12 35.26
N GLU A 784 17.53 -7.69 34.16
CA GLU A 784 18.66 -7.12 33.42
C GLU A 784 18.31 -5.76 32.78
N LEU A 785 17.13 -5.64 32.18
CA LEU A 785 16.63 -4.40 31.58
C LEU A 785 16.43 -3.31 32.64
N ILE A 786 15.84 -3.63 33.79
CA ILE A 786 15.69 -2.69 34.91
C ILE A 786 17.07 -2.24 35.41
N ALA A 787 18.00 -3.17 35.65
CA ALA A 787 19.35 -2.82 36.12
C ALA A 787 20.17 -2.02 35.09
N LYS A 788 19.92 -2.20 33.79
CA LYS A 788 20.46 -1.34 32.71
C LYS A 788 19.85 0.06 32.77
N HIS A 789 18.53 0.17 32.93
CA HIS A 789 17.84 1.45 33.03
C HIS A 789 18.25 2.23 34.31
N GLU A 790 18.32 1.58 35.47
CA GLU A 790 18.79 2.18 36.72
C GLU A 790 20.22 2.72 36.61
N LYS A 791 21.14 2.00 35.94
CA LYS A 791 22.50 2.48 35.67
C LYS A 791 22.49 3.71 34.77
N TYR A 792 21.71 3.69 33.69
CA TYR A 792 21.56 4.84 32.79
C TYR A 792 21.01 6.07 33.52
N GLN A 793 19.96 5.91 34.35
CA GLN A 793 19.42 6.97 35.21
C GLN A 793 20.48 7.48 36.22
N ALA A 794 21.26 6.59 36.83
CA ALA A 794 22.29 6.94 37.81
C ALA A 794 23.53 7.59 37.19
N GLU A 795 23.85 7.31 35.93
CA GLU A 795 24.87 8.02 35.15
C GLU A 795 24.37 9.37 34.64
N ARG A 796 23.11 9.47 34.21
CA ARG A 796 22.47 10.73 33.84
C ARG A 796 22.40 11.70 35.02
N ASN A 797 22.04 11.21 36.21
CA ASN A 797 21.98 12.02 37.44
C ASN A 797 23.36 12.38 38.03
N LYS A 798 24.47 12.03 37.36
CA LYS A 798 25.85 12.43 37.70
C LYS A 798 26.46 13.42 36.70
N LYS A 799 25.74 13.76 35.63
CA LYS A 799 26.09 14.78 34.63
C LYS A 799 25.32 16.06 34.87
#